data_AF-A0A6N4WH20-F1
#
_entry.id   AF-A0A6N4WH20-F1
#
_cell.length_a   1.000
_cell.length_b   1.000
_cell.length_c   1.000
_cell.angle_alpha   90.00
_cell.angle_beta   90.00
_cell.angle_gamma   90.00
#
_symmetry.space_group_name_H-M   'P 1'
#
loop_
_entity.id
_entity.type
_entity.pdbx_description
1 polymer ?
#
loop_
_entity_poly.entity_id
_entity_poly.type
_entity_poly.pdbx_seq_one_letter_code
_entity_poly.pdbx_strand_id
1 'polypeptide(L)'
;MAAGMGIALAAAPAALADDGANSATAGSQTGTSHSAHGSTARTGRSGPSSTGARKSASAVRQHPAAVTVVRSAAGQSSTAPTTGATDSTAGLAPVTTTTGHFATLPQPSVTSGGPGTPGTRVAVSQQAQPFGDLSAFLGLPGAPATSAPSLGALPILVNLTLEDLVSGTGPAAVTNPTAVITGLFNQIMRANPTATELQNYLGVFNLTGVNGVVAGLYSSTAFRQTEVSNYYLELLGRAATDQELAWGTTRLMWGLSEPQFAASLASTQEFYEDSAKNGGPLGPVPTSTSYVDLLYRTMAGTTPDATTLSTYVQRLQAGLPIGFVASDFVTSDAFRQAKIQEIYQVLGQTATEPEIAKYTQNWFWDGGLAGIATSLLTTSTNVANIENGAVPLPDMAVVAQLQQLLQAAYTANPDGFVKLYGTMVGNCSDTSSPACLNPALYTLLTSGGAQRGIPNSSLKLTSITANVATLIPTQNEIDLQKSLKFPLQDPASLQTYFTGGVVQPYANPIVTADNGTYIIDGHHRWSSIVLINPYTQVTALDMGYVPTPQDGLKEAQIGVAAVKGYLAVAPGGGINLYTTDEQTFDTAVRGYIETAADAHDNPPPPDKPSWTDQVLNVFTTYLGLDGQTTDQKYTSIQNYLWGNVLRMRELNQYIPNATSREVMPQTDPLPVTSGAWAGGALSYTFPTISYLG
;
A
#
# COMPACT_ATOMS: atom_id res chain seq x y z
N MET A 1 -37.67 26.24 -19.15
CA MET A 1 -37.62 26.36 -20.63
C MET A 1 -36.61 25.34 -21.16
N ALA A 2 -36.75 24.86 -22.39
CA ALA A 2 -35.94 23.74 -22.89
C ALA A 2 -34.95 24.16 -23.99
N ALA A 3 -33.72 23.69 -23.87
CA ALA A 3 -32.76 23.48 -24.96
C ALA A 3 -31.75 22.41 -24.48
N GLY A 4 -31.41 21.36 -25.22
CA GLY A 4 -31.85 20.99 -26.57
C GLY A 4 -30.71 20.89 -27.58
N MET A 5 -29.61 20.24 -27.22
CA MET A 5 -28.45 19.99 -28.10
C MET A 5 -28.18 18.48 -28.15
N GLY A 6 -28.75 17.79 -29.12
CA GLY A 6 -28.46 16.38 -29.40
C GLY A 6 -27.28 16.26 -30.37
N ILE A 7 -26.28 15.46 -30.01
CA ILE A 7 -25.21 15.02 -30.93
C ILE A 7 -25.44 13.54 -31.17
N ALA A 8 -25.86 13.18 -32.38
CA ALA A 8 -25.98 11.80 -32.80
C ALA A 8 -24.61 11.29 -33.27
N LEU A 9 -24.13 10.19 -32.67
CA LEU A 9 -23.02 9.41 -33.19
C LEU A 9 -23.55 8.08 -33.70
N ALA A 10 -23.18 7.70 -34.93
CA ALA A 10 -23.81 6.59 -35.63
C ALA A 10 -23.31 5.23 -35.14
N ALA A 11 -24.23 4.30 -34.87
CA ALA A 11 -23.91 2.90 -34.68
C ALA A 11 -23.62 2.23 -36.04
N ALA A 12 -22.53 1.46 -36.12
CA ALA A 12 -22.24 0.52 -37.21
C ALA A 12 -22.44 -0.92 -36.69
N PRO A 13 -22.88 -1.88 -37.53
CA PRO A 13 -23.40 -3.16 -37.07
C PRO A 13 -22.31 -4.15 -36.65
N ALA A 14 -22.68 -5.07 -35.75
CA ALA A 14 -21.87 -6.23 -35.40
C ALA A 14 -21.71 -7.20 -36.59
N ALA A 15 -20.53 -7.78 -36.74
CA ALA A 15 -20.27 -8.86 -37.69
C ALA A 15 -20.59 -10.22 -37.04
N LEU A 16 -21.26 -11.11 -37.78
CA LEU A 16 -21.55 -12.47 -37.36
C LEU A 16 -20.53 -13.45 -37.94
N ALA A 17 -19.97 -14.28 -37.07
CA ALA A 17 -19.51 -15.64 -37.33
C ALA A 17 -19.91 -16.42 -36.05
N ASP A 18 -20.81 -17.40 -36.08
CA ASP A 18 -20.90 -18.58 -36.96
C ASP A 18 -19.65 -19.46 -36.86
N ASP A 19 -19.70 -20.40 -35.91
CA ASP A 19 -19.04 -21.69 -36.05
C ASP A 19 -19.92 -22.76 -35.38
N GLY A 20 -20.30 -23.78 -36.13
CA GLY A 20 -21.36 -24.70 -35.77
C GLY A 20 -20.89 -25.94 -35.02
N ALA A 21 -21.63 -26.28 -33.95
CA ALA A 21 -21.84 -27.61 -33.38
C ALA A 21 -20.77 -28.72 -33.57
N ASN A 22 -20.36 -29.32 -32.45
CA ASN A 22 -20.69 -30.74 -32.32
C ASN A 22 -21.03 -31.16 -30.88
N SER A 23 -21.87 -32.18 -30.76
CA SER A 23 -22.49 -32.64 -29.51
C SER A 23 -22.00 -34.03 -29.10
N ALA A 24 -21.81 -34.26 -27.80
CA ALA A 24 -21.75 -35.61 -27.23
C ALA A 24 -22.31 -35.63 -25.79
N THR A 25 -23.45 -36.27 -25.58
CA THR A 25 -24.16 -36.35 -24.30
C THR A 25 -24.11 -37.75 -23.67
N ALA A 26 -23.59 -37.83 -22.44
CA ALA A 26 -23.88 -38.83 -21.40
C ALA A 26 -23.37 -38.24 -20.07
N GLY A 27 -24.03 -38.30 -18.92
CA GLY A 27 -24.77 -39.42 -18.34
C GLY A 27 -24.04 -39.80 -17.04
N SER A 28 -24.20 -39.06 -15.94
CA SER A 28 -25.27 -39.23 -14.94
C SER A 28 -25.25 -40.58 -14.22
N GLN A 29 -24.66 -40.63 -13.01
CA GLN A 29 -25.35 -41.02 -11.75
C GLN A 29 -24.41 -41.25 -10.55
N THR A 30 -24.87 -40.78 -9.38
CA THR A 30 -24.68 -41.28 -8.00
C THR A 30 -23.37 -41.98 -7.56
N GLY A 31 -22.77 -41.47 -6.47
CA GLY A 31 -21.81 -42.22 -5.64
C GLY A 31 -21.60 -41.54 -4.29
N THR A 32 -22.21 -42.07 -3.21
CA THR A 32 -22.20 -41.44 -1.88
C THR A 32 -21.09 -41.94 -0.96
N SER A 33 -20.72 -41.06 -0.01
CA SER A 33 -20.36 -41.35 1.39
C SER A 33 -19.06 -42.09 1.74
N HIS A 34 -18.43 -41.54 2.80
CA HIS A 34 -17.56 -42.19 3.80
C HIS A 34 -16.11 -42.57 3.41
N SER A 35 -15.16 -42.65 4.36
CA SER A 35 -14.99 -41.94 5.65
C SER A 35 -13.59 -42.25 6.23
N ALA A 36 -12.99 -41.26 6.89
CA ALA A 36 -12.11 -41.35 8.06
C ALA A 36 -10.82 -42.23 8.06
N HIS A 37 -9.77 -41.64 8.66
CA HIS A 37 -8.54 -42.26 9.21
C HIS A 37 -7.55 -42.92 8.23
N GLY A 38 -6.24 -42.89 8.49
CA GLY A 38 -5.51 -42.19 9.56
C GLY A 38 -4.24 -42.93 10.01
N SER A 39 -3.28 -42.21 10.60
CA SER A 39 -1.99 -42.71 11.13
C SER A 39 -1.02 -43.31 10.10
N THR A 40 0.32 -43.32 10.28
CA THR A 40 1.30 -42.42 10.95
C THR A 40 2.68 -43.03 10.68
N ALA A 41 3.68 -42.21 10.29
CA ALA A 41 5.13 -42.54 10.33
C ALA A 41 5.55 -43.76 9.45
N ARG A 42 6.84 -44.07 9.20
CA ARG A 42 8.10 -43.65 9.83
C ARG A 42 9.29 -43.93 8.88
N THR A 43 10.33 -43.08 8.87
CA THR A 43 11.76 -43.31 8.48
C THR A 43 12.13 -44.33 7.37
N GLY A 44 12.92 -43.93 6.35
CA GLY A 44 13.40 -44.88 5.33
C GLY A 44 14.56 -44.46 4.40
N ARG A 45 15.66 -43.90 4.94
CA ARG A 45 16.90 -43.55 4.20
C ARG A 45 17.41 -44.66 3.26
N SER A 46 17.40 -44.42 1.94
CA SER A 46 18.46 -44.84 1.01
C SER A 46 18.26 -44.24 -0.40
N GLY A 47 19.36 -43.86 -1.07
CA GLY A 47 19.39 -43.70 -2.52
C GLY A 47 19.89 -44.99 -3.19
N PRO A 48 19.82 -45.07 -4.52
CA PRO A 48 21.10 -45.05 -5.23
C PRO A 48 21.13 -44.11 -6.45
N SER A 49 22.34 -43.86 -6.94
CA SER A 49 22.60 -43.14 -8.18
C SER A 49 22.59 -44.07 -9.40
N SER A 50 22.35 -43.53 -10.60
CA SER A 50 23.23 -43.68 -11.78
C SER A 50 22.62 -43.10 -13.06
N THR A 51 23.50 -42.65 -13.97
CA THR A 51 23.34 -42.37 -15.42
C THR A 51 22.13 -41.54 -15.91
N GLY A 52 22.28 -40.61 -16.86
CA GLY A 52 23.47 -40.26 -17.65
C GLY A 52 23.16 -40.24 -19.15
N ALA A 53 22.73 -39.09 -19.70
CA ALA A 53 22.42 -38.94 -21.11
C ALA A 53 22.99 -37.62 -21.68
N ARG A 54 24.06 -37.71 -22.49
CA ARG A 54 24.48 -36.61 -23.36
C ARG A 54 23.48 -36.46 -24.51
N LYS A 55 23.09 -35.22 -24.81
CA LYS A 55 22.84 -34.79 -26.20
C LYS A 55 23.55 -33.46 -26.45
N SER A 56 24.03 -33.30 -27.68
CA SER A 56 24.73 -32.11 -28.17
C SER A 56 24.06 -31.65 -29.47
N ALA A 57 24.52 -30.50 -30.00
CA ALA A 57 23.94 -29.75 -31.11
C ALA A 57 22.65 -28.96 -30.74
N SER A 58 22.40 -27.77 -31.27
CA SER A 58 23.26 -26.97 -32.17
C SER A 58 23.13 -25.47 -31.88
N ALA A 59 24.13 -24.69 -32.27
CA ALA A 59 24.11 -23.24 -32.12
C ALA A 59 23.30 -22.56 -33.23
N VAL A 60 22.34 -21.71 -32.83
CA VAL A 60 21.75 -20.68 -33.70
C VAL A 60 21.88 -19.36 -32.96
N ARG A 61 22.65 -18.41 -33.53
CA ARG A 61 22.70 -17.03 -33.01
C ARG A 61 21.41 -16.30 -33.37
N GLN A 62 20.70 -15.82 -32.37
CA GLN A 62 19.79 -14.69 -32.50
C GLN A 62 20.07 -13.73 -31.35
N HIS A 63 20.33 -12.45 -31.67
CA HIS A 63 20.51 -11.40 -30.68
C HIS A 63 19.17 -10.69 -30.48
N PRO A 64 18.58 -10.67 -29.26
CA PRO A 64 17.66 -9.61 -28.87
C PRO A 64 18.43 -8.28 -28.80
N ALA A 65 17.81 -7.18 -29.21
CA ALA A 65 18.46 -5.87 -29.14
C ALA A 65 18.55 -5.37 -27.69
N ALA A 66 19.73 -4.92 -27.27
CA ALA A 66 19.88 -4.20 -26.01
C ALA A 66 19.27 -2.79 -26.15
N VAL A 67 18.32 -2.45 -25.27
CA VAL A 67 17.78 -1.09 -25.18
C VAL A 67 18.78 -0.22 -24.44
N THR A 68 19.66 0.46 -25.19
CA THR A 68 20.63 1.38 -24.61
C THR A 68 19.93 2.65 -24.10
N VAL A 69 19.70 2.73 -22.79
CA VAL A 69 19.28 3.97 -22.12
C VAL A 69 20.47 4.93 -22.08
N VAL A 70 20.61 5.74 -23.13
CA VAL A 70 21.65 6.78 -23.21
C VAL A 70 21.30 7.91 -22.24
N ARG A 71 22.01 8.00 -21.12
CA ARG A 71 21.98 9.19 -20.25
C ARG A 71 22.69 10.35 -20.96
N SER A 72 21.93 11.20 -21.63
CA SER A 72 22.45 12.37 -22.35
C SER A 72 22.85 13.49 -21.39
N ALA A 73 24.14 13.58 -21.07
CA ALA A 73 24.71 14.66 -20.26
C ALA A 73 24.75 15.99 -21.05
N ALA A 74 23.72 16.82 -20.91
CA ALA A 74 23.63 18.13 -21.53
C ALA A 74 24.11 19.25 -20.58
N GLY A 75 25.44 19.43 -20.48
CA GLY A 75 26.00 20.60 -19.82
C GLY A 75 25.92 21.84 -20.72
N GLN A 76 25.20 22.89 -20.29
CA GLN A 76 25.33 24.22 -20.87
C GLN A 76 25.65 25.25 -19.78
N SER A 77 26.67 26.07 -20.04
CA SER A 77 27.11 27.15 -19.17
C SER A 77 26.51 28.47 -19.66
N SER A 78 25.88 29.22 -18.75
CA SER A 78 25.55 30.63 -18.95
C SER A 78 25.79 31.41 -17.67
N THR A 79 26.99 31.99 -17.60
CA THR A 79 27.51 32.97 -16.64
C THR A 79 26.47 33.86 -15.93
N ALA A 80 26.56 33.94 -14.60
CA ALA A 80 26.02 35.05 -13.81
C ALA A 80 27.19 35.95 -13.31
N PRO A 81 27.10 37.29 -13.41
CA PRO A 81 28.13 38.21 -12.90
C PRO A 81 27.99 38.45 -11.38
N THR A 82 29.11 38.79 -10.73
CA THR A 82 29.24 38.87 -9.27
C THR A 82 29.13 40.29 -8.69
N THR A 83 28.22 40.50 -7.73
CA THR A 83 28.26 41.43 -6.58
C THR A 83 27.05 41.10 -5.69
N GLY A 84 27.01 41.31 -4.36
CA GLY A 84 28.01 41.72 -3.35
C GLY A 84 27.36 41.56 -1.95
N ALA A 85 28.13 41.47 -0.87
CA ALA A 85 27.59 41.17 0.47
C ALA A 85 27.14 42.43 1.24
N THR A 86 26.15 42.29 2.15
CA THR A 86 26.21 42.56 3.61
C THR A 86 24.84 42.41 4.28
N ASP A 87 24.81 42.05 5.57
CA ASP A 87 23.64 42.14 6.45
C ASP A 87 23.10 43.57 6.63
N SER A 88 21.80 43.71 6.93
CA SER A 88 21.34 44.47 8.11
C SER A 88 19.82 44.41 8.32
N THR A 89 19.41 44.50 9.58
CA THR A 89 18.00 44.53 10.03
C THR A 89 17.50 45.96 10.27
N ALA A 90 16.40 46.35 9.64
CA ALA A 90 15.42 47.31 10.18
C ALA A 90 14.16 47.31 9.31
N GLY A 91 12.98 47.52 9.90
CA GLY A 91 11.74 47.76 9.15
C GLY A 91 11.27 49.20 9.30
N LEU A 92 10.34 49.63 8.43
CA LEU A 92 9.30 50.64 8.67
C LEU A 92 8.42 50.77 7.40
N ALA A 93 7.14 51.07 7.59
CA ALA A 93 6.16 51.44 6.55
C ALA A 93 5.62 52.85 6.88
N PRO A 94 4.62 53.44 6.17
CA PRO A 94 3.97 53.05 4.91
C PRO A 94 3.89 54.21 3.87
N VAL A 95 3.34 53.95 2.67
CA VAL A 95 2.87 55.02 1.75
C VAL A 95 1.53 54.63 1.09
N THR A 96 0.56 55.56 1.14
CA THR A 96 -0.79 55.55 0.53
C THR A 96 -0.72 56.00 -0.96
N THR A 97 -1.69 55.89 -1.88
CA THR A 97 -3.14 55.57 -1.93
C THR A 97 -3.46 55.20 -3.40
N THR A 98 -4.60 54.62 -3.81
CA THR A 98 -5.81 55.40 -4.16
C THR A 98 -7.02 54.49 -4.43
N THR A 99 -8.11 54.87 -3.79
CA THR A 99 -9.48 54.36 -3.70
C THR A 99 -10.33 54.25 -4.98
N GLY A 100 -11.23 53.25 -4.98
CA GLY A 100 -12.64 53.35 -5.40
C GLY A 100 -13.42 52.15 -4.85
N HIS A 101 -14.34 52.24 -3.87
CA HIS A 101 -15.70 52.87 -3.90
C HIS A 101 -16.66 52.13 -4.86
N PHE A 102 -17.83 51.61 -4.48
CA PHE A 102 -18.56 51.37 -3.20
C PHE A 102 -19.47 50.11 -3.44
N ALA A 103 -20.21 49.48 -2.52
CA ALA A 103 -20.92 49.98 -1.32
C ALA A 103 -21.07 48.93 -0.19
N THR A 104 -21.52 49.41 0.97
CA THR A 104 -21.66 48.72 2.28
C THR A 104 -22.97 49.19 2.97
N LEU A 105 -23.55 48.57 4.00
CA LEU A 105 -23.22 47.36 4.80
C LEU A 105 -24.58 46.60 5.05
N PRO A 106 -25.09 46.12 6.23
CA PRO A 106 -24.55 45.95 7.59
C PRO A 106 -24.71 44.54 8.22
N GLN A 107 -24.05 44.35 9.37
CA GLN A 107 -24.50 43.49 10.48
C GLN A 107 -24.73 44.37 11.73
N PRO A 108 -25.58 43.97 12.68
CA PRO A 108 -25.76 44.68 13.96
C PRO A 108 -24.74 44.27 15.04
N SER A 109 -24.49 45.18 15.98
CA SER A 109 -23.43 45.09 17.00
C SER A 109 -23.76 44.22 18.22
N VAL A 110 -22.74 43.74 18.92
CA VAL A 110 -22.82 43.20 20.28
C VAL A 110 -22.37 44.26 21.30
N THR A 111 -23.06 44.36 22.44
CA THR A 111 -22.70 45.25 23.56
C THR A 111 -22.53 44.46 24.87
N SER A 112 -21.65 44.94 25.75
CA SER A 112 -21.24 44.25 26.98
C SER A 112 -22.03 44.68 28.22
N GLY A 113 -22.22 43.76 29.17
CA GLY A 113 -22.87 44.00 30.47
C GLY A 113 -22.30 43.09 31.58
N GLY A 114 -22.18 43.63 32.79
CA GLY A 114 -21.51 42.99 33.94
C GLY A 114 -22.39 42.08 34.83
N PRO A 115 -21.84 41.53 35.93
CA PRO A 115 -22.33 40.30 36.55
C PRO A 115 -23.35 40.46 37.68
N GLY A 116 -24.14 39.40 37.91
CA GLY A 116 -25.01 39.20 39.08
C GLY A 116 -25.42 37.72 39.24
N THR A 117 -25.66 37.29 40.48
CA THR A 117 -25.82 35.85 40.87
C THR A 117 -27.04 35.69 41.80
N PRO A 118 -27.51 34.45 42.06
CA PRO A 118 -28.27 33.57 41.17
C PRO A 118 -29.79 33.56 41.49
N GLY A 119 -30.63 33.15 40.53
CA GLY A 119 -32.09 33.05 40.68
C GLY A 119 -32.67 31.68 40.26
N THR A 120 -33.65 31.20 41.03
CA THR A 120 -34.30 29.88 40.99
C THR A 120 -34.86 29.46 39.61
N ARG A 121 -34.81 28.15 39.30
CA ARG A 121 -35.40 27.55 38.09
C ARG A 121 -36.94 27.66 38.09
N VAL A 122 -37.53 27.89 36.91
CA VAL A 122 -38.90 27.48 36.58
C VAL A 122 -38.83 26.69 35.27
N ALA A 123 -39.33 25.46 35.26
CA ALA A 123 -39.40 24.67 34.04
C ALA A 123 -40.66 25.03 33.24
N VAL A 124 -40.48 25.42 31.98
CA VAL A 124 -41.58 25.53 31.01
C VAL A 124 -41.52 24.30 30.12
N SER A 125 -42.56 23.47 30.16
CA SER A 125 -42.71 22.32 29.27
C SER A 125 -42.91 22.82 27.83
N GLN A 126 -41.94 22.54 26.95
CA GLN A 126 -42.16 22.76 25.52
C GLN A 126 -43.19 21.74 25.02
N GLN A 127 -44.35 22.23 24.56
CA GLN A 127 -45.29 21.41 23.79
C GLN A 127 -44.64 21.05 22.45
N ALA A 128 -44.59 19.76 22.14
CA ALA A 128 -44.16 19.28 20.82
C ALA A 128 -45.02 19.93 19.73
N GLN A 129 -44.37 20.52 18.72
CA GLN A 129 -45.02 21.15 17.58
C GLN A 129 -44.82 20.24 16.35
N PRO A 130 -45.78 19.37 16.00
CA PRO A 130 -45.57 18.26 15.05
C PRO A 130 -45.29 18.67 13.59
N PHE A 131 -45.21 19.98 13.30
CA PHE A 131 -44.82 20.53 12.00
C PHE A 131 -43.59 21.45 12.07
N GLY A 132 -43.02 21.70 13.26
CA GLY A 132 -41.80 22.49 13.40
C GLY A 132 -40.57 21.74 12.88
N ASP A 133 -40.46 20.46 13.25
CA ASP A 133 -39.32 19.59 12.92
C ASP A 133 -39.13 19.33 11.42
N LEU A 134 -40.19 19.45 10.61
CA LEU A 134 -40.10 19.38 9.15
C LEU A 134 -39.18 20.47 8.56
N SER A 135 -38.98 21.59 9.26
CA SER A 135 -38.05 22.65 8.86
C SER A 135 -36.59 22.25 9.07
N ALA A 136 -36.32 21.47 10.13
CA ALA A 136 -34.99 20.94 10.44
C ALA A 136 -34.66 19.73 9.53
N PHE A 137 -35.67 18.88 9.27
CA PHE A 137 -35.64 17.73 8.35
C PHE A 137 -35.36 18.08 6.88
N LEU A 138 -35.31 19.37 6.51
CA LEU A 138 -35.04 19.85 5.15
C LEU A 138 -33.71 20.60 4.99
N GLY A 139 -32.85 20.60 6.02
CA GLY A 139 -31.41 20.88 5.88
C GLY A 139 -31.02 22.25 5.27
N LEU A 140 -31.58 23.35 5.78
CA LEU A 140 -31.12 24.70 5.41
C LEU A 140 -29.70 24.99 5.97
N PRO A 141 -28.87 25.81 5.29
CA PRO A 141 -27.51 26.09 5.73
C PRO A 141 -27.44 26.73 7.13
N GLY A 142 -26.63 26.13 8.02
CA GLY A 142 -26.39 26.63 9.37
C GLY A 142 -26.97 25.77 10.52
N ALA A 143 -27.61 24.63 10.23
CA ALA A 143 -27.94 23.64 11.26
C ALA A 143 -26.68 23.07 11.94
N PRO A 144 -26.72 22.73 13.25
CA PRO A 144 -25.61 22.05 13.92
C PRO A 144 -25.40 20.64 13.34
N ALA A 145 -24.15 20.14 13.42
CA ALA A 145 -23.64 19.01 12.65
C ALA A 145 -24.32 17.63 12.84
N THR A 146 -25.34 17.53 13.70
CA THR A 146 -26.00 16.29 14.16
C THR A 146 -27.51 16.28 13.92
N SER A 147 -28.04 17.19 13.09
CA SER A 147 -29.49 17.43 12.94
C SER A 147 -30.06 17.07 11.57
N ALA A 148 -30.63 15.85 11.49
CA ALA A 148 -31.58 15.38 10.46
C ALA A 148 -31.03 15.27 9.01
N PRO A 149 -31.81 14.67 8.06
CA PRO A 149 -31.39 14.52 6.68
C PRO A 149 -31.22 15.88 5.97
N SER A 150 -30.23 15.97 5.07
CA SER A 150 -30.10 17.13 4.19
C SER A 150 -30.85 16.92 2.87
N LEU A 151 -30.89 17.94 2.00
CA LEU A 151 -31.49 17.83 0.66
C LEU A 151 -30.90 16.68 -0.18
N GLY A 152 -29.66 16.24 0.12
CA GLY A 152 -29.03 15.06 -0.47
C GLY A 152 -29.71 13.72 -0.15
N ALA A 153 -30.67 13.68 0.78
CA ALA A 153 -31.47 12.49 1.06
C ALA A 153 -32.53 12.20 -0.01
N LEU A 154 -32.99 13.23 -0.75
CA LEU A 154 -34.13 13.12 -1.67
C LEU A 154 -33.91 12.10 -2.81
N PRO A 155 -32.74 12.01 -3.47
CA PRO A 155 -32.49 10.97 -4.47
C PRO A 155 -32.50 9.55 -3.87
N ILE A 156 -31.98 9.40 -2.65
CA ILE A 156 -31.92 8.11 -1.94
C ILE A 156 -33.33 7.63 -1.60
N LEU A 157 -34.17 8.50 -1.01
CA LEU A 157 -35.57 8.17 -0.68
C LEU A 157 -36.40 7.79 -1.91
N VAL A 158 -36.15 8.38 -3.09
CA VAL A 158 -36.90 8.03 -4.31
C VAL A 158 -36.61 6.57 -4.70
N ASN A 159 -35.35 6.15 -4.77
CA ASN A 159 -34.98 4.78 -5.14
C ASN A 159 -35.52 3.74 -4.14
N LEU A 160 -35.43 4.03 -2.84
CA LEU A 160 -35.91 3.16 -1.75
C LEU A 160 -37.38 2.74 -1.90
N THR A 161 -38.24 3.61 -2.46
CA THR A 161 -39.67 3.29 -2.66
C THR A 161 -39.93 2.24 -3.75
N LEU A 162 -38.98 1.96 -4.63
CA LEU A 162 -39.11 0.90 -5.64
C LEU A 162 -38.59 -0.46 -5.13
N GLU A 163 -37.51 -0.49 -4.35
CA GLU A 163 -36.95 -1.77 -3.88
C GLU A 163 -37.86 -2.49 -2.87
N ASP A 164 -38.47 -1.77 -1.92
CA ASP A 164 -39.50 -2.33 -1.01
C ASP A 164 -40.70 -2.91 -1.79
N LEU A 165 -41.02 -2.34 -2.95
CA LEU A 165 -42.16 -2.71 -3.79
C LEU A 165 -41.84 -3.87 -4.76
N VAL A 166 -40.58 -4.01 -5.18
CA VAL A 166 -40.13 -5.02 -6.16
C VAL A 166 -39.54 -6.27 -5.50
N SER A 167 -38.91 -6.14 -4.32
CA SER A 167 -38.32 -7.28 -3.59
C SER A 167 -39.35 -8.27 -3.03
N GLY A 168 -40.56 -7.80 -2.71
CA GLY A 168 -41.66 -8.63 -2.21
C GLY A 168 -41.47 -9.19 -0.79
N THR A 169 -40.37 -8.89 -0.10
CA THR A 169 -40.10 -9.33 1.28
C THR A 169 -40.86 -8.52 2.33
N GLY A 170 -41.31 -7.32 1.96
CA GLY A 170 -41.82 -6.31 2.91
C GLY A 170 -40.71 -5.69 3.76
N PRO A 171 -41.02 -4.62 4.52
CA PRO A 171 -40.07 -3.99 5.43
C PRO A 171 -39.65 -4.97 6.53
N ALA A 172 -38.36 -4.95 6.88
CA ALA A 172 -37.80 -5.85 7.90
C ALA A 172 -38.53 -5.72 9.25
N ALA A 173 -38.85 -6.87 9.86
CA ALA A 173 -39.62 -6.95 11.10
C ALA A 173 -38.74 -6.63 12.33
N VAL A 174 -38.42 -5.35 12.51
CA VAL A 174 -37.63 -4.84 13.65
C VAL A 174 -38.40 -5.00 14.96
N THR A 175 -37.79 -5.66 15.95
CA THR A 175 -38.39 -5.81 17.30
C THR A 175 -37.84 -4.79 18.30
N ASN A 176 -36.63 -4.29 18.05
CA ASN A 176 -35.92 -3.31 18.88
C ASN A 176 -35.33 -2.17 18.02
N PRO A 177 -36.12 -1.11 17.71
CA PRO A 177 -35.65 0.02 16.91
C PRO A 177 -34.42 0.72 17.49
N THR A 178 -34.26 0.75 18.81
CA THR A 178 -33.09 1.32 19.49
C THR A 178 -31.81 0.55 19.17
N ALA A 179 -31.87 -0.78 19.12
CA ALA A 179 -30.73 -1.61 18.73
C ALA A 179 -30.40 -1.44 17.24
N VAL A 180 -31.41 -1.42 16.36
CA VAL A 180 -31.20 -1.19 14.92
C VAL A 180 -30.57 0.17 14.65
N ILE A 181 -31.08 1.26 15.24
CA ILE A 181 -30.52 2.61 15.04
C ILE A 181 -29.11 2.70 15.61
N THR A 182 -28.86 2.17 16.82
CA THR A 182 -27.52 2.15 17.42
C THR A 182 -26.54 1.33 16.57
N GLY A 183 -26.99 0.20 16.02
CA GLY A 183 -26.20 -0.64 15.13
C GLY A 183 -25.89 0.05 13.80
N LEU A 184 -26.87 0.70 13.16
CA LEU A 184 -26.67 1.49 11.93
C LEU A 184 -25.71 2.65 12.13
N PHE A 185 -25.78 3.35 13.26
CA PHE A 185 -24.79 4.36 13.66
C PHE A 185 -23.39 3.74 13.79
N ASN A 186 -23.25 2.61 14.48
CA ASN A 186 -21.96 1.94 14.62
C ASN A 186 -21.41 1.37 13.30
N GLN A 187 -22.26 1.02 12.33
CA GLN A 187 -21.83 0.64 10.97
C GLN A 187 -21.42 1.86 10.13
N ILE A 188 -22.30 2.86 9.98
CA ILE A 188 -22.13 3.98 9.03
C ILE A 188 -21.25 5.11 9.59
N MET A 189 -21.32 5.38 10.89
CA MET A 189 -20.60 6.47 11.57
C MET A 189 -19.38 5.99 12.38
N ARG A 190 -19.18 4.67 12.49
CA ARG A 190 -18.20 4.00 13.37
C ARG A 190 -18.25 4.48 14.83
N ALA A 191 -19.42 4.97 15.28
CA ALA A 191 -19.62 5.56 16.60
C ALA A 191 -21.06 5.34 17.09
N ASN A 192 -21.25 5.29 18.42
CA ASN A 192 -22.57 5.22 19.03
C ASN A 192 -23.30 6.58 18.96
N PRO A 193 -24.62 6.62 18.76
CA PRO A 193 -25.38 7.86 18.76
C PRO A 193 -25.40 8.50 20.15
N THR A 194 -25.38 9.84 20.22
CA THR A 194 -25.75 10.54 21.45
C THR A 194 -27.24 10.33 21.77
N ALA A 195 -27.62 10.57 23.02
CA ALA A 195 -29.03 10.45 23.44
C ALA A 195 -29.99 11.33 22.60
N THR A 196 -29.54 12.51 22.14
CA THR A 196 -30.33 13.39 21.27
C THR A 196 -30.47 12.82 19.87
N GLU A 197 -29.37 12.36 19.26
CA GLU A 197 -29.40 11.76 17.92
C GLU A 197 -30.26 10.51 17.89
N LEU A 198 -30.16 9.64 18.90
CA LEU A 198 -30.98 8.44 19.02
C LEU A 198 -32.48 8.79 19.06
N GLN A 199 -32.90 9.84 19.79
CA GLN A 199 -34.30 10.29 19.78
C GLN A 199 -34.72 10.86 18.41
N ASN A 200 -33.86 11.66 17.77
CA ASN A 200 -34.13 12.22 16.44
C ASN A 200 -34.30 11.11 15.39
N TYR A 201 -33.41 10.11 15.37
CA TYR A 201 -33.47 8.99 14.43
C TYR A 201 -34.55 7.96 14.76
N LEU A 202 -34.99 7.84 16.02
CA LEU A 202 -36.23 7.13 16.36
C LEU A 202 -37.46 7.83 15.73
N GLY A 203 -37.47 9.17 15.69
CA GLY A 203 -38.46 9.94 14.95
C GLY A 203 -38.45 9.64 13.44
N VAL A 204 -37.27 9.64 12.82
CA VAL A 204 -37.09 9.28 11.40
C VAL A 204 -37.57 7.84 11.14
N PHE A 205 -37.14 6.87 11.97
CA PHE A 205 -37.52 5.46 11.86
C PHE A 205 -39.04 5.26 11.90
N ASN A 206 -39.74 5.93 12.83
CA ASN A 206 -41.19 5.83 12.96
C ASN A 206 -41.96 6.38 11.74
N LEU A 207 -41.33 7.22 10.91
CA LEU A 207 -41.92 7.81 9.70
C LEU A 207 -41.48 7.12 8.40
N THR A 208 -40.30 6.51 8.37
CA THR A 208 -39.60 6.08 7.13
C THR A 208 -38.85 4.75 7.22
N GLY A 209 -38.96 4.04 8.35
CA GLY A 209 -38.32 2.75 8.59
C GLY A 209 -36.78 2.80 8.59
N VAL A 210 -36.16 1.64 8.40
CA VAL A 210 -34.71 1.48 8.26
C VAL A 210 -34.19 2.32 7.08
N ASN A 211 -34.90 2.27 5.95
CA ASN A 211 -34.57 2.94 4.69
C ASN A 211 -34.29 4.44 4.87
N GLY A 212 -35.17 5.17 5.57
CA GLY A 212 -34.96 6.60 5.83
C GLY A 212 -33.93 6.91 6.93
N VAL A 213 -33.68 5.99 7.88
CA VAL A 213 -32.57 6.15 8.83
C VAL A 213 -31.22 6.08 8.10
N VAL A 214 -31.05 5.11 7.22
CA VAL A 214 -29.82 4.95 6.39
C VAL A 214 -29.61 6.17 5.48
N ALA A 215 -30.66 6.61 4.78
CA ALA A 215 -30.60 7.83 3.96
C ALA A 215 -30.32 9.11 4.78
N GLY A 216 -30.82 9.19 6.02
CA GLY A 216 -30.52 10.27 6.94
C GLY A 216 -29.05 10.31 7.37
N LEU A 217 -28.49 9.15 7.72
CA LEU A 217 -27.07 9.03 8.09
C LEU A 217 -26.15 9.41 6.93
N TYR A 218 -26.38 8.85 5.73
CA TYR A 218 -25.58 9.18 4.54
C TYR A 218 -25.74 10.60 4.01
N SER A 219 -26.81 11.31 4.38
CA SER A 219 -27.01 12.72 4.02
C SER A 219 -26.59 13.71 5.12
N SER A 220 -26.07 13.20 6.26
CA SER A 220 -25.64 14.02 7.39
C SER A 220 -24.27 14.69 7.15
N THR A 221 -24.10 15.90 7.66
CA THR A 221 -22.83 16.65 7.57
C THR A 221 -21.67 15.88 8.22
N ALA A 222 -21.92 15.21 9.34
CA ALA A 222 -20.91 14.44 10.06
C ALA A 222 -20.38 13.26 9.22
N PHE A 223 -21.25 12.50 8.54
CA PHE A 223 -20.82 11.42 7.63
C PHE A 223 -19.93 11.97 6.52
N ARG A 224 -20.36 13.05 5.87
CA ARG A 224 -19.61 13.70 4.77
C ARG A 224 -18.28 14.32 5.20
N GLN A 225 -18.14 14.72 6.47
CA GLN A 225 -16.86 15.18 7.01
C GLN A 225 -15.89 14.02 7.28
N THR A 226 -16.39 12.90 7.83
CA THR A 226 -15.61 11.67 8.00
C THR A 226 -15.15 11.13 6.64
N GLU A 227 -16.07 10.97 5.69
CA GLU A 227 -15.81 10.52 4.31
C GLU A 227 -14.69 11.32 3.62
N VAL A 228 -14.73 12.65 3.69
CA VAL A 228 -13.68 13.50 3.12
C VAL A 228 -12.35 13.32 3.82
N SER A 229 -12.35 13.25 5.15
CA SER A 229 -11.13 13.05 5.94
C SER A 229 -10.46 11.71 5.62
N ASN A 230 -11.27 10.68 5.39
CA ASN A 230 -10.87 9.33 5.03
C ASN A 230 -10.23 9.29 3.63
N TYR A 231 -10.93 9.76 2.59
CA TYR A 231 -10.36 9.80 1.22
C TYR A 231 -9.06 10.61 1.12
N TYR A 232 -8.91 11.68 1.91
CA TYR A 232 -7.65 12.42 2.00
C TYR A 232 -6.50 11.60 2.61
N LEU A 233 -6.79 10.83 3.67
CA LEU A 233 -5.82 9.95 4.33
C LEU A 233 -5.42 8.78 3.43
N GLU A 234 -6.37 8.19 2.72
CA GLU A 234 -6.17 7.03 1.83
C GLU A 234 -5.38 7.37 0.57
N LEU A 235 -5.76 8.46 -0.11
CA LEU A 235 -5.25 8.79 -1.43
C LEU A 235 -4.02 9.70 -1.38
N LEU A 236 -3.88 10.53 -0.35
CA LEU A 236 -2.81 11.55 -0.22
C LEU A 236 -1.96 11.38 1.06
N GLY A 237 -2.23 10.34 1.87
CA GLY A 237 -1.46 10.02 3.07
C GLY A 237 -1.56 11.04 4.21
N ARG A 238 -2.49 12.00 4.15
CA ARG A 238 -2.57 13.15 5.07
C ARG A 238 -4.00 13.49 5.46
N ALA A 239 -4.15 14.28 6.53
CA ALA A 239 -5.43 14.92 6.83
C ALA A 239 -5.80 15.97 5.76
N ALA A 240 -7.11 16.14 5.55
CA ALA A 240 -7.66 17.31 4.87
C ALA A 240 -7.43 18.58 5.73
N THR A 241 -7.14 19.71 5.09
CA THR A 241 -7.22 21.03 5.76
C THR A 241 -8.68 21.46 5.98
N ASP A 242 -8.94 22.38 6.90
CA ASP A 242 -10.30 22.89 7.19
C ASP A 242 -11.06 23.35 5.92
N GLN A 243 -10.35 23.96 4.98
CA GLN A 243 -10.93 24.41 3.71
C GLN A 243 -11.26 23.25 2.77
N GLU A 244 -10.37 22.26 2.66
CA GLU A 244 -10.58 21.04 1.88
C GLU A 244 -11.74 20.22 2.46
N LEU A 245 -11.80 20.08 3.78
CA LEU A 245 -12.86 19.42 4.52
C LEU A 245 -14.22 20.08 4.25
N ALA A 246 -14.32 21.40 4.44
CA ALA A 246 -15.56 22.14 4.21
C ALA A 246 -16.01 22.10 2.73
N TRP A 247 -15.09 22.22 1.79
CA TRP A 247 -15.39 22.22 0.35
C TRP A 247 -15.71 20.83 -0.20
N GLY A 248 -15.02 19.79 0.27
CA GLY A 248 -15.34 18.38 -0.02
C GLY A 248 -16.72 18.00 0.52
N THR A 249 -16.98 18.31 1.80
CA THR A 249 -18.29 18.10 2.46
C THR A 249 -19.40 18.75 1.64
N THR A 250 -19.18 20.01 1.22
CA THR A 250 -20.11 20.74 0.35
C THR A 250 -20.34 20.01 -0.97
N ARG A 251 -19.28 19.64 -1.71
CA ARG A 251 -19.42 18.95 -3.01
C ARG A 251 -20.27 17.69 -2.93
N LEU A 252 -20.05 16.86 -1.91
CA LEU A 252 -20.78 15.61 -1.68
C LEU A 252 -22.25 15.88 -1.32
N MET A 253 -22.52 16.81 -0.40
CA MET A 253 -23.89 17.21 -0.03
C MET A 253 -24.67 17.82 -1.21
N TRP A 254 -24.00 18.46 -2.17
CA TRP A 254 -24.59 18.98 -3.41
C TRP A 254 -24.64 17.96 -4.57
N GLY A 255 -24.39 16.67 -4.29
CA GLY A 255 -24.64 15.57 -5.23
C GLY A 255 -23.46 15.17 -6.11
N LEU A 256 -22.22 15.58 -5.79
CA LEU A 256 -21.04 14.93 -6.37
C LEU A 256 -20.98 13.49 -5.82
N SER A 257 -21.08 12.49 -6.69
CA SER A 257 -20.92 11.09 -6.29
C SER A 257 -19.50 10.83 -5.78
N GLU A 258 -19.37 10.08 -4.69
CA GLU A 258 -18.09 9.78 -4.01
C GLU A 258 -17.00 9.20 -4.92
N PRO A 259 -17.28 8.29 -5.87
CA PRO A 259 -16.29 7.86 -6.86
C PRO A 259 -15.68 9.03 -7.65
N GLN A 260 -16.47 10.06 -7.99
CA GLN A 260 -15.97 11.27 -8.65
C GLN A 260 -15.29 12.25 -7.67
N PHE A 261 -15.57 12.17 -6.37
CA PHE A 261 -14.78 12.87 -5.35
C PHE A 261 -13.39 12.23 -5.19
N ALA A 262 -13.32 10.90 -5.06
CA ALA A 262 -12.07 10.13 -5.07
C ALA A 262 -11.27 10.36 -6.35
N ALA A 263 -11.91 10.32 -7.53
CA ALA A 263 -11.27 10.69 -8.79
C ALA A 263 -10.77 12.14 -8.82
N SER A 264 -11.45 13.07 -8.15
CA SER A 264 -10.97 14.46 -8.05
C SER A 264 -9.69 14.58 -7.23
N LEU A 265 -9.51 13.75 -6.19
CA LEU A 265 -8.26 13.67 -5.42
C LEU A 265 -7.17 12.93 -6.21
N ALA A 266 -7.50 11.80 -6.86
CA ALA A 266 -6.61 11.07 -7.76
C ALA A 266 -6.26 11.84 -9.06
N SER A 267 -6.92 12.98 -9.31
CA SER A 267 -6.57 13.92 -10.39
C SER A 267 -5.58 15.02 -9.98
N THR A 268 -5.22 15.10 -8.70
CA THR A 268 -4.31 16.13 -8.19
C THR A 268 -2.86 15.88 -8.60
N GLN A 269 -2.08 16.98 -8.65
CA GLN A 269 -0.63 16.91 -8.76
C GLN A 269 -0.01 16.17 -7.56
N GLU A 270 -0.60 16.31 -6.36
CA GLU A 270 -0.17 15.62 -5.14
C GLU A 270 -0.27 14.10 -5.29
N PHE A 271 -1.41 13.56 -5.75
CA PHE A 271 -1.54 12.12 -6.03
C PHE A 271 -0.56 11.63 -7.12
N TYR A 272 -0.31 12.45 -8.14
CA TYR A 272 0.67 12.11 -9.19
C TYR A 272 2.09 12.06 -8.64
N GLU A 273 2.50 13.04 -7.83
CA GLU A 273 3.81 13.07 -7.15
C GLU A 273 3.94 11.94 -6.13
N ASP A 274 2.86 11.58 -5.44
CA ASP A 274 2.81 10.51 -4.45
C ASP A 274 2.99 9.12 -5.07
N SER A 275 2.72 8.95 -6.37
CA SER A 275 3.03 7.72 -7.11
C SER A 275 4.53 7.38 -7.15
N ALA A 276 5.40 8.31 -6.74
CA ALA A 276 6.83 8.10 -6.57
C ALA A 276 7.42 8.99 -5.44
N LYS A 277 6.67 9.18 -4.34
CA LYS A 277 7.01 10.17 -3.29
C LYS A 277 8.41 9.94 -2.72
N ASN A 278 9.07 11.02 -2.32
CA ASN A 278 10.32 10.99 -1.55
C ASN A 278 11.51 10.24 -2.19
N GLY A 279 11.41 9.78 -3.45
CA GLY A 279 12.51 9.10 -4.14
C GLY A 279 13.74 9.99 -4.34
N GLY A 280 13.54 11.30 -4.54
CA GLY A 280 14.62 12.26 -4.77
C GLY A 280 15.48 11.88 -6.00
N PRO A 281 16.79 12.20 -6.01
CA PRO A 281 17.63 12.00 -7.20
C PRO A 281 17.91 10.53 -7.62
N LEU A 282 17.53 9.54 -6.81
CA LEU A 282 17.88 8.12 -6.99
C LEU A 282 16.69 7.15 -6.82
N GLY A 283 15.62 7.58 -6.14
CA GLY A 283 14.39 6.81 -6.03
C GLY A 283 13.51 6.92 -7.28
N PRO A 284 12.26 6.44 -7.21
CA PRO A 284 11.35 6.52 -8.34
C PRO A 284 11.04 7.98 -8.66
N VAL A 285 10.64 8.24 -9.91
CA VAL A 285 10.08 9.52 -10.34
C VAL A 285 8.66 9.30 -10.87
N PRO A 286 7.73 10.26 -10.72
CA PRO A 286 6.36 10.10 -11.20
C PRO A 286 6.30 9.81 -12.70
N THR A 287 5.60 8.74 -13.07
CA THR A 287 5.38 8.34 -14.47
C THR A 287 3.92 7.98 -14.71
N SER A 288 3.53 7.89 -15.99
CA SER A 288 2.22 7.32 -16.38
C SER A 288 2.00 5.90 -15.85
N THR A 289 3.07 5.12 -15.68
CA THR A 289 3.01 3.75 -15.16
C THR A 289 2.74 3.75 -13.65
N SER A 290 3.61 4.40 -12.88
CA SER A 290 3.48 4.48 -11.41
C SER A 290 2.17 5.14 -10.98
N TYR A 291 1.70 6.14 -11.72
CA TYR A 291 0.38 6.75 -11.49
C TYR A 291 -0.76 5.73 -11.61
N VAL A 292 -0.76 4.88 -12.64
CA VAL A 292 -1.80 3.86 -12.84
C VAL A 292 -1.65 2.72 -11.82
N ASP A 293 -0.42 2.32 -11.48
CA ASP A 293 -0.20 1.32 -10.43
C ASP A 293 -0.66 1.82 -9.05
N LEU A 294 -0.44 3.09 -8.71
CA LEU A 294 -1.00 3.72 -7.50
C LEU A 294 -2.54 3.78 -7.56
N LEU A 295 -3.11 4.16 -8.71
CA LEU A 295 -4.57 4.24 -8.94
C LEU A 295 -5.25 2.90 -8.63
N TYR A 296 -4.72 1.81 -9.17
CA TYR A 296 -5.20 0.45 -8.92
C TYR A 296 -4.94 -0.01 -7.48
N ARG A 297 -3.73 0.22 -6.95
CA ARG A 297 -3.32 -0.23 -5.60
C ARG A 297 -4.14 0.44 -4.49
N THR A 298 -4.48 1.73 -4.64
CA THR A 298 -5.24 2.50 -3.65
C THR A 298 -6.76 2.30 -3.76
N MET A 299 -7.33 2.37 -4.97
CA MET A 299 -8.79 2.42 -5.15
C MET A 299 -9.44 1.09 -5.59
N ALA A 300 -8.67 0.12 -6.09
CA ALA A 300 -9.17 -1.22 -6.44
C ALA A 300 -8.46 -2.36 -5.67
N GLY A 301 -7.63 -2.03 -4.68
CA GLY A 301 -6.96 -3.01 -3.80
C GLY A 301 -6.13 -4.07 -4.54
N THR A 302 -5.70 -3.79 -5.77
CA THR A 302 -5.06 -4.76 -6.68
C THR A 302 -3.94 -4.12 -7.50
N THR A 303 -3.16 -4.94 -8.23
CA THR A 303 -2.26 -4.44 -9.29
C THR A 303 -2.93 -4.61 -10.66
N PRO A 304 -2.71 -3.70 -11.63
CA PRO A 304 -3.30 -3.84 -12.95
C PRO A 304 -2.68 -5.02 -13.72
N ASP A 305 -3.45 -5.60 -14.64
CA ASP A 305 -2.89 -6.49 -15.65
C ASP A 305 -2.07 -5.70 -16.69
N ALA A 306 -1.17 -6.37 -17.39
CA ALA A 306 -0.24 -5.71 -18.30
C ALA A 306 -0.93 -5.05 -19.52
N THR A 307 -2.10 -5.54 -19.95
CA THR A 307 -2.87 -4.98 -21.06
C THR A 307 -3.60 -3.72 -20.63
N THR A 308 -4.24 -3.75 -19.45
CA THR A 308 -4.94 -2.58 -18.89
C THR A 308 -3.96 -1.47 -18.49
N LEU A 309 -2.84 -1.83 -17.85
CA LEU A 309 -1.75 -0.90 -17.55
C LEU A 309 -1.23 -0.23 -18.83
N SER A 310 -0.92 -1.02 -19.87
CA SER A 310 -0.47 -0.47 -21.16
C SER A 310 -1.52 0.44 -21.81
N THR A 311 -2.82 0.11 -21.67
CA THR A 311 -3.93 0.90 -22.22
C THR A 311 -4.02 2.29 -21.57
N TYR A 312 -3.98 2.39 -20.25
CA TYR A 312 -3.98 3.69 -19.56
C TYR A 312 -2.68 4.47 -19.81
N VAL A 313 -1.52 3.80 -19.78
CA VAL A 313 -0.22 4.43 -20.07
C VAL A 313 -0.18 5.03 -21.48
N GLN A 314 -0.68 4.31 -22.49
CA GLN A 314 -0.77 4.82 -23.87
C GLN A 314 -1.69 6.06 -23.97
N ARG A 315 -2.83 6.07 -23.25
CA ARG A 315 -3.74 7.24 -23.23
C ARG A 315 -3.08 8.47 -22.59
N LEU A 316 -2.39 8.29 -21.46
CA LEU A 316 -1.62 9.35 -20.79
C LEU A 316 -0.49 9.88 -21.70
N GLN A 317 0.26 8.99 -22.35
CA GLN A 317 1.31 9.35 -23.31
C GLN A 317 0.77 10.05 -24.58
N ALA A 318 -0.48 9.76 -24.97
CA ALA A 318 -1.19 10.47 -26.03
C ALA A 318 -1.73 11.86 -25.59
N GLY A 319 -1.49 12.28 -24.34
CA GLY A 319 -1.85 13.60 -23.82
C GLY A 319 -3.23 13.67 -23.14
N LEU A 320 -3.87 12.52 -22.82
CA LEU A 320 -5.07 12.53 -21.98
C LEU A 320 -4.71 12.98 -20.55
N PRO A 321 -5.36 14.01 -19.98
CA PRO A 321 -5.04 14.46 -18.61
C PRO A 321 -5.37 13.40 -17.56
N ILE A 322 -4.58 13.36 -16.48
CA ILE A 322 -4.75 12.40 -15.36
C ILE A 322 -6.17 12.41 -14.78
N GLY A 323 -6.84 13.57 -14.70
CA GLY A 323 -8.23 13.65 -14.23
C GLY A 323 -9.25 12.90 -15.09
N PHE A 324 -9.03 12.82 -16.41
CA PHE A 324 -9.88 11.98 -17.27
C PHE A 324 -9.60 10.49 -17.05
N VAL A 325 -8.35 10.11 -16.75
CA VAL A 325 -8.00 8.71 -16.42
C VAL A 325 -8.56 8.31 -15.05
N ALA A 326 -8.48 9.18 -14.04
CA ALA A 326 -9.12 8.97 -12.75
C ALA A 326 -10.66 8.81 -12.89
N SER A 327 -11.32 9.72 -13.63
CA SER A 327 -12.76 9.64 -13.88
C SER A 327 -13.19 8.41 -14.70
N ASP A 328 -12.38 7.96 -15.66
CA ASP A 328 -12.61 6.72 -16.43
C ASP A 328 -12.49 5.49 -15.52
N PHE A 329 -11.39 5.40 -14.75
CA PHE A 329 -11.10 4.31 -13.82
C PHE A 329 -12.20 4.12 -12.76
N VAL A 330 -12.70 5.19 -12.11
CA VAL A 330 -13.78 5.06 -11.11
C VAL A 330 -15.15 4.73 -11.73
N THR A 331 -15.25 4.71 -13.06
CA THR A 331 -16.41 4.16 -13.79
C THR A 331 -16.14 2.77 -14.39
N SER A 332 -14.94 2.22 -14.21
CA SER A 332 -14.57 0.89 -14.67
C SER A 332 -15.14 -0.22 -13.77
N ASP A 333 -15.35 -1.40 -14.35
CA ASP A 333 -15.86 -2.55 -13.60
C ASP A 333 -14.88 -3.02 -12.53
N ALA A 334 -13.56 -2.85 -12.70
CA ALA A 334 -12.56 -3.19 -11.68
C ALA A 334 -12.78 -2.39 -10.37
N PHE A 335 -13.05 -1.08 -10.48
CA PHE A 335 -13.38 -0.24 -9.33
C PHE A 335 -14.73 -0.64 -8.71
N ARG A 336 -15.76 -0.86 -9.54
CA ARG A 336 -17.10 -1.28 -9.08
C ARG A 336 -17.04 -2.60 -8.30
N GLN A 337 -16.37 -3.61 -8.85
CA GLN A 337 -16.25 -4.95 -8.26
C GLN A 337 -15.55 -4.89 -6.90
N ALA A 338 -14.41 -4.19 -6.80
CA ALA A 338 -13.72 -3.98 -5.54
C ALA A 338 -14.63 -3.32 -4.49
N LYS A 339 -15.33 -2.24 -4.87
CA LYS A 339 -16.25 -1.52 -3.97
C LYS A 339 -17.51 -2.31 -3.59
N ILE A 340 -17.97 -3.25 -4.42
CA ILE A 340 -19.05 -4.20 -4.04
C ILE A 340 -18.54 -5.26 -3.06
N GLN A 341 -17.37 -5.87 -3.32
CA GLN A 341 -16.74 -6.86 -2.43
C GLN A 341 -16.46 -6.27 -1.03
N GLU A 342 -16.01 -5.02 -0.99
CA GLU A 342 -15.73 -4.23 0.22
C GLU A 342 -16.98 -4.04 1.09
N ILE A 343 -18.12 -3.63 0.49
CA ILE A 343 -19.42 -3.50 1.19
C ILE A 343 -19.85 -4.84 1.81
N TYR A 344 -19.83 -5.93 1.04
CA TYR A 344 -20.22 -7.25 1.56
C TYR A 344 -19.36 -7.69 2.75
N GLN A 345 -18.05 -7.53 2.66
CA GLN A 345 -17.15 -7.99 3.73
C GLN A 345 -17.27 -7.15 5.01
N VAL A 346 -17.57 -5.85 4.93
CA VAL A 346 -17.84 -5.03 6.13
C VAL A 346 -19.17 -5.42 6.81
N LEU A 347 -20.13 -6.00 6.08
CA LEU A 347 -21.32 -6.65 6.66
C LEU A 347 -21.02 -8.04 7.24
N GLY A 348 -19.77 -8.51 7.21
CA GLY A 348 -19.37 -9.85 7.62
C GLY A 348 -19.72 -10.94 6.59
N GLN A 349 -19.91 -10.57 5.32
CA GLN A 349 -20.42 -11.44 4.26
C GLN A 349 -19.38 -11.66 3.14
N THR A 350 -19.57 -12.71 2.35
CA THR A 350 -18.74 -12.97 1.16
C THR A 350 -19.63 -12.86 -0.07
N ALA A 351 -19.38 -11.86 -0.92
CA ALA A 351 -20.09 -11.70 -2.18
C ALA A 351 -19.78 -12.86 -3.13
N THR A 352 -20.80 -13.42 -3.78
CA THR A 352 -20.60 -14.39 -4.85
C THR A 352 -20.41 -13.71 -6.21
N GLU A 353 -19.70 -14.35 -7.14
CA GLU A 353 -19.49 -13.82 -8.51
C GLU A 353 -20.80 -13.36 -9.21
N PRO A 354 -21.94 -14.07 -9.12
CA PRO A 354 -23.20 -13.58 -9.68
C PRO A 354 -23.75 -12.31 -9.02
N GLU A 355 -23.54 -12.10 -7.72
CA GLU A 355 -23.95 -10.88 -7.01
C GLU A 355 -23.07 -9.70 -7.41
N ILE A 356 -21.75 -9.90 -7.44
CA ILE A 356 -20.77 -8.93 -7.91
C ILE A 356 -21.11 -8.51 -9.35
N ALA A 357 -21.36 -9.48 -10.23
CA ALA A 357 -21.74 -9.22 -11.62
C ALA A 357 -23.07 -8.47 -11.74
N LYS A 358 -24.10 -8.83 -10.97
CA LYS A 358 -25.40 -8.13 -10.92
C LYS A 358 -25.22 -6.66 -10.56
N TYR A 359 -24.62 -6.38 -9.41
CA TYR A 359 -24.43 -5.00 -8.91
C TYR A 359 -23.46 -4.17 -9.79
N THR A 360 -22.50 -4.82 -10.45
CA THR A 360 -21.60 -4.14 -11.41
C THR A 360 -22.35 -3.71 -12.67
N GLN A 361 -23.17 -4.61 -13.25
CA GLN A 361 -23.95 -4.34 -14.47
C GLN A 361 -25.08 -3.33 -14.22
N ASN A 362 -25.76 -3.44 -13.09
CA ASN A 362 -26.88 -2.58 -12.74
C ASN A 362 -26.46 -1.28 -12.02
N TRP A 363 -25.17 -1.03 -11.79
CA TRP A 363 -24.63 0.03 -10.94
C TRP A 363 -25.37 1.37 -10.99
N PHE A 364 -25.74 1.87 -12.18
CA PHE A 364 -26.48 3.13 -12.30
C PHE A 364 -27.94 3.04 -11.77
N TRP A 365 -28.63 1.94 -12.05
CA TRP A 365 -30.01 1.69 -11.62
C TRP A 365 -30.10 1.36 -10.13
N ASP A 366 -29.12 0.63 -9.61
CA ASP A 366 -28.97 0.29 -8.19
C ASP A 366 -28.48 1.50 -7.35
N GLY A 367 -28.59 2.73 -7.87
CA GLY A 367 -28.27 3.98 -7.15
C GLY A 367 -26.77 4.26 -6.95
N GLY A 368 -25.91 3.60 -7.72
CA GLY A 368 -24.46 3.63 -7.53
C GLY A 368 -24.05 3.05 -6.17
N LEU A 369 -22.83 3.36 -5.75
CA LEU A 369 -22.26 2.83 -4.50
C LEU A 369 -23.16 3.07 -3.27
N ALA A 370 -23.85 4.22 -3.23
CA ALA A 370 -24.78 4.59 -2.17
C ALA A 370 -26.06 3.75 -2.13
N GLY A 371 -26.70 3.52 -3.29
CA GLY A 371 -27.89 2.68 -3.37
C GLY A 371 -27.57 1.21 -3.12
N ILE A 372 -26.44 0.71 -3.65
CA ILE A 372 -25.96 -0.66 -3.41
C ILE A 372 -25.75 -0.90 -1.90
N ALA A 373 -25.00 -0.02 -1.22
CA ALA A 373 -24.78 -0.11 0.22
C ALA A 373 -26.08 -0.02 1.03
N THR A 374 -26.98 0.88 0.63
CA THR A 374 -28.31 1.03 1.26
C THR A 374 -29.14 -0.24 1.11
N SER A 375 -29.29 -0.77 -0.11
CA SER A 375 -30.08 -1.99 -0.40
C SER A 375 -29.58 -3.21 0.39
N LEU A 376 -28.25 -3.32 0.60
CA LEU A 376 -27.64 -4.40 1.36
C LEU A 376 -27.84 -4.24 2.87
N LEU A 377 -27.66 -3.03 3.42
CA LEU A 377 -27.94 -2.70 4.82
C LEU A 377 -29.39 -2.97 5.22
N THR A 378 -30.35 -2.71 4.32
CA THR A 378 -31.78 -2.74 4.62
C THR A 378 -32.44 -4.09 4.40
N THR A 379 -31.71 -5.08 3.85
CA THR A 379 -32.19 -6.48 3.78
C THR A 379 -32.62 -7.00 5.15
N SER A 380 -33.67 -7.83 5.19
CA SER A 380 -34.18 -8.40 6.45
C SER A 380 -33.12 -9.19 7.23
N THR A 381 -32.21 -9.87 6.53
CA THR A 381 -31.05 -10.55 7.12
C THR A 381 -30.09 -9.57 7.80
N ASN A 382 -29.70 -8.47 7.13
CA ASN A 382 -28.73 -7.55 7.69
C ASN A 382 -29.33 -6.66 8.77
N VAL A 383 -30.60 -6.25 8.66
CA VAL A 383 -31.34 -5.62 9.76
C VAL A 383 -31.39 -6.52 10.98
N ALA A 384 -31.69 -7.82 10.82
CA ALA A 384 -31.68 -8.77 11.93
C ALA A 384 -30.27 -8.99 12.51
N ASN A 385 -29.21 -9.04 11.69
CA ASN A 385 -27.83 -9.14 12.16
C ASN A 385 -27.42 -7.90 12.96
N ILE A 386 -27.79 -6.70 12.49
CA ILE A 386 -27.54 -5.42 13.16
C ILE A 386 -28.31 -5.34 14.49
N GLU A 387 -29.59 -5.74 14.50
CA GLU A 387 -30.43 -5.77 15.71
C GLU A 387 -29.88 -6.70 16.81
N ASN A 388 -29.29 -7.83 16.41
CA ASN A 388 -28.66 -8.79 17.33
C ASN A 388 -27.19 -8.46 17.67
N GLY A 389 -26.62 -7.38 17.12
CA GLY A 389 -25.20 -7.05 17.29
C GLY A 389 -24.23 -8.06 16.65
N ALA A 390 -24.69 -8.82 15.66
CA ALA A 390 -23.95 -9.91 15.02
C ALA A 390 -23.01 -9.47 13.88
N VAL A 391 -23.03 -8.18 13.49
CA VAL A 391 -22.05 -7.61 12.55
C VAL A 391 -20.85 -7.07 13.36
N PRO A 392 -19.67 -7.74 13.31
CA PRO A 392 -18.52 -7.33 14.11
C PRO A 392 -17.93 -6.02 13.58
N LEU A 393 -17.36 -5.22 14.47
CA LEU A 393 -16.68 -3.97 14.14
C LEU A 393 -15.25 -3.98 14.66
N PRO A 394 -14.31 -3.30 13.98
CA PRO A 394 -12.96 -3.12 14.50
C PRO A 394 -12.99 -2.21 15.73
N ASP A 395 -12.09 -2.44 16.69
CA ASP A 395 -11.89 -1.52 17.80
C ASP A 395 -11.29 -0.21 17.27
N MET A 396 -12.06 0.88 17.34
CA MET A 396 -11.67 2.17 16.77
C MET A 396 -10.46 2.80 17.49
N ALA A 397 -10.16 2.45 18.73
CA ALA A 397 -8.91 2.87 19.38
C ALA A 397 -7.69 2.14 18.77
N VAL A 398 -7.87 0.89 18.39
CA VAL A 398 -6.87 0.08 17.68
C VAL A 398 -6.73 0.51 16.22
N VAL A 399 -7.82 0.96 15.57
CA VAL A 399 -7.77 1.60 14.24
C VAL A 399 -6.97 2.91 14.28
N ALA A 400 -7.16 3.76 15.31
CA ALA A 400 -6.36 4.97 15.48
C ALA A 400 -4.86 4.67 15.69
N GLN A 401 -4.53 3.59 16.41
CA GLN A 401 -3.14 3.12 16.58
C GLN A 401 -2.57 2.56 15.26
N LEU A 402 -3.35 1.83 14.47
CA LEU A 402 -2.97 1.39 13.12
C LEU A 402 -2.69 2.60 12.21
N GLN A 403 -3.55 3.62 12.25
CA GLN A 403 -3.37 4.86 11.49
C GLN A 403 -2.09 5.59 11.89
N GLN A 404 -1.80 5.71 13.19
CA GLN A 404 -0.57 6.31 13.70
C GLN A 404 0.68 5.51 13.25
N LEU A 405 0.60 4.18 13.27
CA LEU A 405 1.69 3.31 12.87
C LEU A 405 1.98 3.36 11.35
N LEU A 406 0.94 3.41 10.51
CA LEU A 406 1.11 3.47 9.04
C LEU A 406 1.66 4.82 8.56
N GLN A 407 1.28 5.92 9.22
CA GLN A 407 1.84 7.27 8.99
C GLN A 407 3.29 7.42 9.47
N ALA A 408 3.78 6.55 10.35
CA ALA A 408 5.14 6.67 10.89
C ALA A 408 6.20 6.54 9.79
N ALA A 409 7.13 7.49 9.75
CA ALA A 409 8.23 7.48 8.79
C ALA A 409 9.16 6.28 9.04
N TYR A 410 9.71 5.69 7.98
CA TYR A 410 10.64 4.57 8.13
C TYR A 410 12.02 5.09 8.53
N THR A 411 12.24 5.31 9.82
CA THR A 411 13.47 5.86 10.40
C THR A 411 13.94 5.08 11.62
N ALA A 412 15.17 5.35 12.06
CA ALA A 412 15.71 4.84 13.33
C ALA A 412 15.33 5.71 14.55
N ASN A 413 14.45 6.71 14.40
CA ASN A 413 14.00 7.56 15.50
C ASN A 413 13.00 6.79 16.41
N PRO A 414 12.77 7.21 17.67
CA PRO A 414 11.82 6.55 18.57
C PRO A 414 10.36 6.52 18.07
N ASP A 415 9.98 7.53 17.29
CA ASP A 415 8.71 7.68 16.57
C ASP A 415 8.70 7.00 15.18
N GLY A 416 9.85 6.51 14.72
CA GLY A 416 9.98 5.79 13.45
C GLY A 416 9.31 4.42 13.49
N PHE A 417 8.73 4.01 12.36
CA PHE A 417 7.86 2.82 12.18
C PHE A 417 8.27 1.59 13.02
N VAL A 418 9.54 1.18 12.94
CA VAL A 418 10.03 -0.04 13.61
C VAL A 418 10.05 0.09 15.14
N LYS A 419 10.43 1.26 15.66
CA LYS A 419 10.48 1.50 17.12
C LYS A 419 9.08 1.79 17.68
N LEU A 420 8.21 2.40 16.87
CA LEU A 420 6.80 2.58 17.20
C LEU A 420 6.05 1.24 17.25
N TYR A 421 6.27 0.32 16.30
CA TYR A 421 5.77 -1.07 16.40
C TYR A 421 6.27 -1.74 17.68
N GLY A 422 7.55 -1.56 18.02
CA GLY A 422 8.16 -2.14 19.23
C GLY A 422 7.50 -1.68 20.53
N THR A 423 6.98 -0.45 20.58
CA THR A 423 6.28 0.10 21.76
C THR A 423 4.77 -0.14 21.74
N MET A 424 4.13 -0.22 20.57
CA MET A 424 2.69 -0.47 20.43
C MET A 424 2.31 -1.95 20.44
N VAL A 425 3.11 -2.82 19.83
CA VAL A 425 2.78 -4.23 19.54
C VAL A 425 3.72 -5.20 20.25
N GLY A 426 5.03 -4.92 20.26
CA GLY A 426 6.03 -5.78 20.89
C GLY A 426 6.29 -7.08 20.13
N ASN A 427 6.15 -8.22 20.80
CA ASN A 427 6.37 -9.55 20.23
C ASN A 427 5.16 -10.47 20.46
N CYS A 428 4.40 -10.70 19.39
CA CYS A 428 3.19 -11.50 19.33
C CYS A 428 3.39 -12.88 18.67
N SER A 429 4.59 -13.46 18.83
CA SER A 429 4.85 -14.87 18.45
C SER A 429 3.98 -15.86 19.24
N ASP A 430 3.56 -15.46 20.43
CA ASP A 430 2.41 -15.97 21.16
C ASP A 430 1.55 -14.76 21.54
N THR A 431 0.32 -14.69 21.04
CA THR A 431 -0.62 -13.57 21.30
C THR A 431 -1.18 -13.56 22.73
N SER A 432 -0.92 -14.58 23.53
CA SER A 432 -1.24 -14.63 24.97
C SER A 432 -0.04 -14.24 25.86
N SER A 433 1.14 -14.08 25.28
CA SER A 433 2.36 -13.69 26.00
C SER A 433 2.30 -12.23 26.46
N PRO A 434 2.78 -11.89 27.68
CA PRO A 434 2.97 -10.50 28.12
C PRO A 434 3.92 -9.67 27.23
N ALA A 435 4.66 -10.30 26.31
CA ALA A 435 5.47 -9.61 25.31
C ALA A 435 4.63 -9.08 24.13
N CYS A 436 3.41 -9.59 23.91
CA CYS A 436 2.46 -9.09 22.93
C CYS A 436 1.66 -7.95 23.56
N LEU A 437 2.13 -6.73 23.38
CA LEU A 437 1.59 -5.54 24.05
C LEU A 437 0.18 -5.18 23.53
N ASN A 438 -0.12 -5.54 22.28
CA ASN A 438 -1.41 -5.28 21.66
C ASN A 438 -1.78 -6.37 20.63
N PRO A 439 -2.41 -7.48 21.09
CA PRO A 439 -2.86 -8.57 20.21
C PRO A 439 -3.87 -8.11 19.15
N ALA A 440 -4.69 -7.09 19.45
CA ALA A 440 -5.68 -6.56 18.52
C ALA A 440 -5.02 -5.81 17.36
N LEU A 441 -4.04 -4.95 17.63
CA LEU A 441 -3.28 -4.25 16.59
C LEU A 441 -2.45 -5.23 15.75
N TYR A 442 -1.84 -6.23 16.38
CA TYR A 442 -1.18 -7.33 15.67
C TYR A 442 -2.14 -8.08 14.74
N THR A 443 -3.35 -8.39 15.21
CA THR A 443 -4.41 -9.04 14.41
C THR A 443 -4.81 -8.16 13.22
N LEU A 444 -5.02 -6.85 13.42
CA LEU A 444 -5.31 -5.92 12.33
C LEU A 444 -4.16 -5.83 11.31
N LEU A 445 -2.90 -5.85 11.75
CA LEU A 445 -1.72 -5.77 10.88
C LEU A 445 -1.50 -7.02 10.02
N THR A 446 -1.84 -8.20 10.54
CA THR A 446 -1.45 -9.49 9.93
C THR A 446 -2.61 -10.28 9.31
N SER A 447 -3.84 -10.03 9.75
CA SER A 447 -5.06 -10.66 9.22
C SER A 447 -6.18 -9.66 8.91
N GLY A 448 -6.05 -8.41 9.38
CA GLY A 448 -7.10 -7.41 9.32
C GLY A 448 -7.52 -6.97 7.92
N GLY A 449 -6.73 -7.24 6.87
CA GLY A 449 -7.16 -7.00 5.49
C GLY A 449 -8.43 -7.80 5.17
N ALA A 450 -8.41 -9.10 5.49
CA ALA A 450 -9.56 -9.99 5.33
C ALA A 450 -10.73 -9.71 6.31
N GLN A 451 -10.49 -8.92 7.37
CA GLN A 451 -11.52 -8.56 8.37
C GLN A 451 -12.18 -7.20 8.11
N ARG A 452 -11.54 -6.31 7.34
CA ARG A 452 -12.04 -4.96 7.01
C ARG A 452 -12.55 -4.83 5.57
N GLY A 453 -12.69 -5.94 4.87
CA GLY A 453 -13.16 -6.01 3.49
C GLY A 453 -12.17 -5.65 2.40
N ILE A 454 -10.92 -5.40 2.76
CA ILE A 454 -9.85 -5.04 1.82
C ILE A 454 -8.58 -5.76 2.23
N PRO A 455 -8.29 -6.95 1.68
CA PRO A 455 -6.92 -7.40 1.60
C PRO A 455 -6.11 -6.30 0.89
N ASN A 456 -5.08 -5.74 1.53
CA ASN A 456 -4.16 -4.87 0.79
C ASN A 456 -3.48 -5.77 -0.25
N SER A 457 -3.72 -5.46 -1.54
CA SER A 457 -3.15 -6.07 -2.75
C SER A 457 -2.15 -7.20 -2.47
N SER A 458 -2.52 -8.48 -2.63
CA SER A 458 -1.53 -9.56 -2.60
C SER A 458 -0.31 -9.17 -3.44
N LEU A 459 0.85 -8.97 -2.79
CA LEU A 459 2.01 -8.40 -3.48
C LEU A 459 2.36 -9.31 -4.65
N LYS A 460 2.58 -8.72 -5.82
CA LYS A 460 2.74 -9.46 -7.08
C LYS A 460 4.18 -9.96 -7.19
N LEU A 461 4.51 -10.90 -6.31
CA LEU A 461 5.87 -11.40 -6.15
C LEU A 461 6.34 -12.07 -7.44
N THR A 462 7.49 -11.64 -7.94
CA THR A 462 8.09 -12.22 -9.16
C THR A 462 9.54 -12.60 -8.92
N SER A 463 9.93 -13.80 -9.36
CA SER A 463 11.34 -14.20 -9.40
C SER A 463 11.99 -13.55 -10.62
N ILE A 464 12.92 -12.64 -10.39
CA ILE A 464 13.60 -11.87 -11.44
C ILE A 464 15.12 -12.06 -11.40
N THR A 465 15.81 -11.42 -12.34
CA THR A 465 17.26 -11.36 -12.40
C THR A 465 17.67 -9.91 -12.66
N ALA A 466 18.42 -9.31 -11.74
CA ALA A 466 18.82 -7.90 -11.78
C ALA A 466 20.34 -7.75 -11.98
N ASN A 467 20.80 -6.74 -12.70
CA ASN A 467 22.24 -6.46 -12.84
C ASN A 467 22.76 -5.90 -11.50
N VAL A 468 23.87 -6.43 -10.96
CA VAL A 468 24.30 -6.00 -9.62
C VAL A 468 24.66 -4.51 -9.56
N ALA A 469 25.22 -3.96 -10.64
CA ALA A 469 25.58 -2.54 -10.72
C ALA A 469 24.40 -1.59 -10.99
N THR A 470 23.16 -2.05 -11.21
CA THR A 470 21.97 -1.17 -11.37
C THR A 470 21.09 -1.09 -10.14
N LEU A 471 21.34 -1.91 -9.11
CA LEU A 471 20.54 -1.94 -7.88
C LEU A 471 20.85 -0.74 -6.97
N ILE A 472 19.81 -0.25 -6.30
CA ILE A 472 19.85 0.93 -5.43
C ILE A 472 19.59 0.50 -3.98
N PRO A 473 20.60 0.54 -3.10
CA PRO A 473 20.44 0.15 -1.70
C PRO A 473 19.50 1.09 -0.93
N THR A 474 18.54 0.54 -0.19
CA THR A 474 17.69 1.31 0.74
C THR A 474 18.40 1.68 2.06
N GLN A 475 19.62 1.18 2.26
CA GLN A 475 20.40 1.19 3.50
C GLN A 475 21.68 2.01 3.35
N ASN A 476 21.97 2.91 4.31
CA ASN A 476 23.17 3.76 4.29
C ASN A 476 24.45 3.08 4.85
N GLU A 477 24.31 1.85 5.33
CA GLU A 477 25.29 1.11 6.11
C GLU A 477 25.47 -0.30 5.53
N ILE A 478 26.58 -0.57 4.83
CA ILE A 478 26.87 -1.92 4.33
C ILE A 478 28.20 -2.39 4.92
N ASP A 479 28.11 -3.14 6.02
CA ASP A 479 29.27 -3.76 6.67
C ASP A 479 30.09 -4.66 5.73
N LEU A 480 31.38 -4.33 5.61
CA LEU A 480 32.43 -5.06 4.90
C LEU A 480 32.57 -6.51 5.36
N GLN A 481 32.49 -6.80 6.67
CA GLN A 481 32.72 -8.16 7.16
C GLN A 481 31.63 -9.11 6.65
N LYS A 482 30.36 -8.74 6.82
CA LYS A 482 29.21 -9.51 6.33
C LYS A 482 29.10 -9.52 4.79
N SER A 483 29.84 -8.64 4.10
CA SER A 483 29.93 -8.61 2.63
C SER A 483 31.02 -9.52 2.08
N LEU A 484 32.27 -9.36 2.52
CA LEU A 484 33.43 -10.02 1.92
C LEU A 484 34.01 -11.19 2.71
N LYS A 485 33.76 -11.34 4.03
CA LYS A 485 34.38 -12.45 4.78
C LYS A 485 33.98 -13.82 4.22
N PHE A 486 32.73 -14.04 3.85
CA PHE A 486 32.29 -15.31 3.27
C PHE A 486 32.96 -15.64 1.92
N PRO A 487 32.86 -14.82 0.85
CA PRO A 487 33.53 -15.14 -0.42
C PRO A 487 35.06 -15.11 -0.33
N LEU A 488 35.68 -14.39 0.62
CA LEU A 488 37.13 -14.44 0.81
C LEU A 488 37.60 -15.64 1.65
N GLN A 489 36.71 -16.53 2.06
CA GLN A 489 37.02 -17.75 2.83
C GLN A 489 36.46 -19.04 2.23
N ASP A 490 35.48 -18.96 1.32
CA ASP A 490 35.05 -20.08 0.47
C ASP A 490 35.49 -19.91 -1.00
N PRO A 491 36.50 -20.67 -1.48
CA PRO A 491 36.93 -20.66 -2.87
C PRO A 491 35.81 -20.97 -3.89
N ALA A 492 34.81 -21.78 -3.52
CA ALA A 492 33.75 -22.18 -4.44
C ALA A 492 32.77 -21.03 -4.72
N SER A 493 32.33 -20.31 -3.69
CA SER A 493 31.53 -19.09 -3.83
C SER A 493 32.32 -17.99 -4.54
N LEU A 494 33.60 -17.82 -4.22
CA LEU A 494 34.48 -16.86 -4.90
C LEU A 494 34.57 -17.12 -6.41
N GLN A 495 34.83 -18.37 -6.79
CA GLN A 495 34.89 -18.78 -8.20
C GLN A 495 33.52 -18.61 -8.90
N THR A 496 32.42 -18.86 -8.19
CA THR A 496 31.06 -18.65 -8.71
C THR A 496 30.81 -17.17 -9.01
N TYR A 497 31.16 -16.28 -8.07
CA TYR A 497 30.95 -14.84 -8.23
C TYR A 497 31.85 -14.25 -9.34
N PHE A 498 33.11 -14.70 -9.43
CA PHE A 498 34.01 -14.32 -10.52
C PHE A 498 33.54 -14.82 -11.89
N THR A 499 33.00 -16.04 -11.97
CA THR A 499 32.42 -16.59 -13.22
C THR A 499 31.18 -15.80 -13.64
N GLY A 500 30.37 -15.35 -12.69
CA GLY A 500 29.23 -14.49 -12.92
C GLY A 500 28.12 -15.13 -13.76
N GLY A 501 27.51 -14.34 -14.64
CA GLY A 501 26.27 -14.71 -15.33
C GLY A 501 25.07 -14.36 -14.46
N VAL A 502 24.33 -15.37 -14.00
CA VAL A 502 23.21 -15.22 -13.05
C VAL A 502 23.62 -15.89 -11.74
N VAL A 503 24.00 -15.08 -10.75
CA VAL A 503 24.46 -15.55 -9.44
C VAL A 503 23.27 -15.68 -8.50
N GLN A 504 23.04 -16.90 -8.00
CA GLN A 504 22.17 -17.15 -6.86
C GLN A 504 22.96 -16.85 -5.58
N PRO A 505 22.56 -15.87 -4.73
CA PRO A 505 23.20 -15.67 -3.45
C PRO A 505 23.05 -16.88 -2.53
N TYR A 506 23.99 -17.03 -1.59
CA TYR A 506 23.98 -18.10 -0.60
C TYR A 506 22.66 -18.12 0.20
N ALA A 507 22.16 -19.34 0.46
CA ALA A 507 20.85 -19.67 1.04
C ALA A 507 19.64 -19.18 0.23
N ASN A 508 19.42 -17.87 0.10
CA ASN A 508 18.19 -17.26 -0.41
C ASN A 508 18.47 -16.06 -1.34
N PRO A 509 17.63 -15.81 -2.37
CA PRO A 509 17.73 -14.63 -3.23
C PRO A 509 17.57 -13.33 -2.43
N ILE A 510 18.05 -12.21 -2.97
CA ILE A 510 17.77 -10.89 -2.39
C ILE A 510 16.28 -10.52 -2.58
N VAL A 511 15.76 -9.61 -1.77
CA VAL A 511 14.42 -9.04 -1.97
C VAL A 511 14.56 -7.68 -2.62
N THR A 512 13.78 -7.43 -3.67
CA THR A 512 13.77 -6.15 -4.38
C THR A 512 12.36 -5.56 -4.52
N ALA A 513 12.29 -4.30 -4.94
CA ALA A 513 11.05 -3.68 -5.41
C ALA A 513 11.31 -2.88 -6.70
N ASP A 514 10.22 -2.51 -7.36
CA ASP A 514 10.17 -1.82 -8.65
C ASP A 514 10.99 -2.54 -9.73
N ASN A 515 10.71 -3.84 -9.93
CA ASN A 515 11.31 -4.69 -10.97
C ASN A 515 12.86 -4.72 -10.88
N GLY A 516 13.38 -4.92 -9.66
CA GLY A 516 14.82 -5.04 -9.42
C GLY A 516 15.54 -3.69 -9.42
N THR A 517 14.87 -2.62 -8.98
CA THR A 517 15.50 -1.31 -8.80
C THR A 517 16.01 -1.14 -7.38
N TYR A 518 15.16 -1.32 -6.35
CA TYR A 518 15.54 -1.10 -4.94
C TYR A 518 15.83 -2.41 -4.22
N ILE A 519 16.87 -2.45 -3.39
CA ILE A 519 17.14 -3.60 -2.50
C ILE A 519 16.37 -3.41 -1.20
N ILE A 520 15.43 -4.31 -0.90
CA ILE A 520 14.58 -4.27 0.30
C ILE A 520 15.21 -5.11 1.44
N ASP A 521 15.79 -6.27 1.13
CA ASP A 521 16.64 -7.07 2.03
C ASP A 521 17.68 -7.84 1.19
N GLY A 522 18.80 -8.20 1.81
CA GLY A 522 19.91 -8.90 1.19
C GLY A 522 21.05 -7.99 0.75
N HIS A 523 21.15 -6.76 1.27
CA HIS A 523 22.20 -5.79 0.92
C HIS A 523 23.62 -6.38 1.05
N HIS A 524 23.88 -7.22 2.05
CA HIS A 524 25.16 -7.93 2.21
C HIS A 524 25.36 -9.09 1.23
N ARG A 525 24.27 -9.77 0.86
CA ARG A 525 24.26 -10.83 -0.15
C ARG A 525 24.57 -10.22 -1.52
N TRP A 526 23.95 -9.09 -1.86
CA TRP A 526 24.26 -8.28 -3.04
C TRP A 526 25.70 -7.73 -3.04
N SER A 527 26.14 -7.10 -1.94
CA SER A 527 27.47 -6.48 -1.89
C SER A 527 28.60 -7.51 -1.98
N SER A 528 28.38 -8.74 -1.46
CA SER A 528 29.29 -9.86 -1.63
C SER A 528 29.56 -10.21 -3.11
N ILE A 529 28.60 -9.91 -3.99
CA ILE A 529 28.69 -10.17 -5.43
C ILE A 529 29.23 -8.94 -6.17
N VAL A 530 28.69 -7.73 -5.95
CA VAL A 530 29.10 -6.50 -6.67
C VAL A 530 30.58 -6.15 -6.47
N LEU A 531 31.14 -6.49 -5.30
CA LEU A 531 32.55 -6.24 -4.99
C LEU A 531 33.52 -7.27 -5.61
N ILE A 532 33.06 -8.48 -5.90
CA ILE A 532 33.84 -9.50 -6.62
C ILE A 532 33.69 -9.34 -8.14
N ASN A 533 32.48 -9.05 -8.62
CA ASN A 533 32.19 -8.91 -10.05
C ASN A 533 31.00 -7.95 -10.29
N PRO A 534 31.23 -6.64 -10.55
CA PRO A 534 30.15 -5.68 -10.77
C PRO A 534 29.41 -5.86 -12.11
N TYR A 535 29.88 -6.75 -12.99
CA TYR A 535 29.30 -6.97 -14.32
C TYR A 535 28.34 -8.16 -14.40
N THR A 536 28.04 -8.81 -13.27
CA THR A 536 27.15 -9.97 -13.21
C THR A 536 25.69 -9.60 -12.91
N GLN A 537 24.80 -10.58 -12.99
CA GLN A 537 23.43 -10.48 -12.51
C GLN A 537 23.24 -11.30 -11.22
N VAL A 538 22.22 -10.94 -10.44
CA VAL A 538 21.81 -11.61 -9.19
C VAL A 538 20.35 -12.03 -9.25
N THR A 539 20.01 -13.17 -8.67
CA THR A 539 18.60 -13.60 -8.52
C THR A 539 17.92 -12.81 -7.39
N ALA A 540 16.71 -12.32 -7.67
CA ALA A 540 15.91 -11.58 -6.70
C ALA A 540 14.45 -12.07 -6.68
N LEU A 541 13.81 -11.91 -5.52
CA LEU A 541 12.36 -11.95 -5.38
C LEU A 541 11.88 -10.51 -5.31
N ASP A 542 11.23 -10.04 -6.38
CA ASP A 542 10.73 -8.67 -6.46
C ASP A 542 9.30 -8.57 -5.93
N MET A 543 9.03 -7.52 -5.15
CA MET A 543 7.73 -7.25 -4.55
C MET A 543 6.73 -6.59 -5.52
N GLY A 544 7.19 -6.12 -6.67
CA GLY A 544 6.42 -5.30 -7.59
C GLY A 544 6.51 -3.81 -7.28
N TYR A 545 5.49 -3.05 -7.68
CA TYR A 545 5.45 -1.59 -7.52
C TYR A 545 5.29 -1.15 -6.06
N VAL A 546 6.15 -0.22 -5.62
CA VAL A 546 6.03 0.48 -4.34
C VAL A 546 6.00 2.01 -4.56
N PRO A 547 5.09 2.77 -3.90
CA PRO A 547 5.04 4.23 -4.05
C PRO A 547 6.34 4.91 -3.59
N THR A 548 6.99 4.35 -2.57
CA THR A 548 8.32 4.77 -2.12
C THR A 548 9.14 3.55 -1.70
N PRO A 549 10.48 3.58 -1.81
CA PRO A 549 11.33 2.51 -1.29
C PRO A 549 11.24 2.33 0.23
N GLN A 550 10.76 3.34 0.98
CA GLN A 550 10.54 3.23 2.42
C GLN A 550 9.24 2.48 2.75
N ASP A 551 8.21 2.57 1.91
CA ASP A 551 6.98 1.79 2.10
C ASP A 551 7.19 0.33 1.72
N GLY A 552 8.04 0.04 0.73
CA GLY A 552 8.56 -1.32 0.50
C GLY A 552 9.26 -1.94 1.71
N LEU A 553 9.94 -1.12 2.54
CA LEU A 553 10.49 -1.59 3.83
C LEU A 553 9.39 -1.85 4.88
N LYS A 554 8.31 -1.03 4.95
CA LYS A 554 7.14 -1.30 5.81
C LYS A 554 6.43 -2.60 5.41
N GLU A 555 6.19 -2.78 4.12
CA GLU A 555 5.60 -3.99 3.52
C GLU A 555 6.41 -5.24 3.88
N ALA A 556 7.73 -5.17 3.72
CA ALA A 556 8.62 -6.26 4.09
C ALA A 556 8.55 -6.58 5.59
N GLN A 557 8.61 -5.56 6.44
CA GLN A 557 8.49 -5.70 7.89
C GLN A 557 7.14 -6.32 8.34
N ILE A 558 6.02 -5.94 7.71
CA ILE A 558 4.70 -6.44 8.11
C ILE A 558 4.49 -7.90 7.69
N GLY A 559 5.04 -8.34 6.55
CA GLY A 559 5.10 -9.77 6.22
C GLY A 559 5.99 -10.57 7.18
N VAL A 560 7.11 -9.99 7.62
CA VAL A 560 7.97 -10.57 8.67
C VAL A 560 7.23 -10.67 10.01
N ALA A 561 6.45 -9.65 10.40
CA ALA A 561 5.58 -9.70 11.56
C ALA A 561 4.56 -10.84 11.47
N ALA A 562 3.88 -11.00 10.34
CA ALA A 562 2.87 -12.04 10.15
C ALA A 562 3.43 -13.48 10.26
N VAL A 563 4.71 -13.68 9.94
CA VAL A 563 5.38 -14.99 10.06
C VAL A 563 6.02 -15.23 11.43
N LYS A 564 6.52 -14.17 12.09
CA LYS A 564 7.34 -14.30 13.31
C LYS A 564 6.70 -13.77 14.58
N GLY A 565 5.62 -12.99 14.47
CA GLY A 565 5.00 -12.25 15.57
C GLY A 565 5.66 -10.90 15.91
N TYR A 566 6.82 -10.58 15.32
CA TYR A 566 7.61 -9.39 15.63
C TYR A 566 8.42 -8.93 14.42
N LEU A 567 8.83 -7.65 14.43
CA LEU A 567 9.76 -7.11 13.43
C LEU A 567 11.17 -7.66 13.65
N ALA A 568 11.60 -8.57 12.80
CA ALA A 568 12.96 -9.10 12.85
C ALA A 568 13.93 -8.11 12.20
N VAL A 569 14.77 -7.50 13.04
CA VAL A 569 15.87 -6.61 12.66
C VAL A 569 17.21 -7.17 13.14
N ALA A 570 18.31 -6.67 12.58
CA ALA A 570 19.67 -7.06 12.98
C ALA A 570 20.45 -5.83 13.50
N PRO A 571 21.36 -5.99 14.48
CA PRO A 571 22.16 -4.88 14.99
C PRO A 571 23.09 -4.31 13.92
N GLY A 572 23.18 -2.98 13.89
CA GLY A 572 24.13 -2.22 13.08
C GLY A 572 25.57 -2.31 13.56
N GLY A 573 26.45 -1.71 12.77
CA GLY A 573 27.88 -1.61 13.05
C GLY A 573 28.73 -2.67 12.31
N GLY A 574 30.01 -2.35 12.27
CA GLY A 574 31.01 -2.97 11.40
C GLY A 574 31.77 -1.90 10.61
N ILE A 575 32.50 -2.30 9.57
CA ILE A 575 33.24 -1.37 8.72
C ILE A 575 32.33 -1.01 7.53
N ASN A 576 31.70 0.17 7.54
CA ASN A 576 30.75 0.55 6.49
C ASN A 576 31.47 0.82 5.15
N LEU A 577 31.12 0.04 4.12
CA LEU A 577 31.65 0.15 2.76
C LEU A 577 31.43 1.52 2.10
N TYR A 578 30.45 2.31 2.54
CA TYR A 578 30.27 3.69 2.04
C TYR A 578 31.26 4.71 2.64
N THR A 579 31.75 4.49 3.87
CA THR A 579 32.49 5.51 4.63
C THR A 579 33.89 5.09 5.10
N THR A 580 34.26 3.81 4.97
CA THR A 580 35.62 3.35 5.27
C THR A 580 36.67 3.99 4.35
N ASP A 581 37.88 4.15 4.87
CA ASP A 581 39.08 4.39 4.07
C ASP A 581 39.65 3.08 3.49
N GLU A 582 40.63 3.24 2.60
CA GLU A 582 41.33 2.19 1.86
C GLU A 582 42.24 1.33 2.76
N GLN A 583 42.94 1.93 3.72
CA GLN A 583 43.87 1.23 4.61
C GLN A 583 43.11 0.30 5.59
N THR A 584 41.97 0.76 6.11
CA THR A 584 41.06 -0.05 6.94
C THR A 584 40.46 -1.20 6.14
N PHE A 585 40.05 -0.94 4.90
CA PHE A 585 39.51 -1.95 3.99
C PHE A 585 40.56 -3.04 3.66
N ASP A 586 41.76 -2.63 3.25
CA ASP A 586 42.85 -3.51 2.86
C ASP A 586 43.31 -4.43 3.98
N THR A 587 43.40 -3.88 5.21
CA THR A 587 43.75 -4.64 6.42
C THR A 587 42.72 -5.73 6.68
N ALA A 588 41.43 -5.43 6.54
CA ALA A 588 40.35 -6.39 6.73
C ALA A 588 40.31 -7.46 5.62
N VAL A 589 40.46 -7.06 4.34
CA VAL A 589 40.51 -7.98 3.18
C VAL A 589 41.63 -9.00 3.33
N ARG A 590 42.86 -8.56 3.67
CA ARG A 590 43.98 -9.46 3.92
C ARG A 590 43.68 -10.40 5.10
N GLY A 591 43.20 -9.86 6.20
CA GLY A 591 42.85 -10.64 7.39
C GLY A 591 41.80 -11.73 7.12
N TYR A 592 40.79 -11.48 6.28
CA TYR A 592 39.80 -12.51 5.91
C TYR A 592 40.43 -13.66 5.10
N ILE A 593 41.31 -13.36 4.14
CA ILE A 593 41.98 -14.38 3.31
C ILE A 593 42.99 -15.19 4.14
N GLU A 594 43.74 -14.54 5.03
CA GLU A 594 44.70 -15.21 5.93
C GLU A 594 44.00 -16.08 7.00
N THR A 595 42.79 -15.70 7.44
CA THR A 595 41.95 -16.51 8.35
C THR A 595 40.99 -17.47 7.64
N ALA A 596 41.19 -17.76 6.34
CA ALA A 596 40.30 -18.66 5.59
C ALA A 596 40.24 -20.08 6.18
N ALA A 597 41.30 -20.54 6.86
CA ALA A 597 41.27 -21.83 7.56
C ALA A 597 40.25 -21.90 8.71
N ASP A 598 39.95 -20.78 9.37
CA ASP A 598 39.04 -20.71 10.52
C ASP A 598 37.56 -20.86 10.13
N ALA A 599 37.25 -20.87 8.83
CA ALA A 599 35.90 -20.99 8.29
C ALA A 599 35.48 -22.44 7.98
N HIS A 600 36.38 -23.42 8.10
CA HIS A 600 36.14 -24.81 7.72
C HIS A 600 36.44 -25.76 8.87
N ASP A 601 35.45 -26.56 9.28
CA ASP A 601 35.59 -27.59 10.33
C ASP A 601 36.65 -28.68 10.02
N ASN A 602 37.11 -28.74 8.76
CA ASN A 602 38.04 -29.75 8.26
C ASN A 602 39.20 -29.10 7.50
N PRO A 603 40.42 -29.68 7.55
CA PRO A 603 41.49 -29.31 6.64
C PRO A 603 41.07 -29.60 5.18
N PRO A 604 41.67 -28.91 4.19
CA PRO A 604 41.39 -29.19 2.80
C PRO A 604 41.81 -30.63 2.42
N PRO A 605 41.24 -31.22 1.35
CA PRO A 605 41.61 -32.55 0.89
C PRO A 605 43.13 -32.69 0.65
N PRO A 606 43.76 -33.85 0.88
CA PRO A 606 45.22 -34.00 0.80
C PRO A 606 45.85 -33.73 -0.58
N ASP A 607 45.04 -33.65 -1.64
CA ASP A 607 45.44 -33.28 -3.00
C ASP A 607 45.23 -31.79 -3.32
N LYS A 608 44.87 -30.97 -2.32
CA LYS A 608 44.59 -29.53 -2.43
C LYS A 608 45.56 -28.72 -1.54
N PRO A 609 45.92 -27.49 -1.95
CA PRO A 609 46.70 -26.60 -1.10
C PRO A 609 45.83 -25.99 0.02
N SER A 610 46.39 -25.12 0.87
CA SER A 610 45.64 -24.55 2.01
C SER A 610 44.39 -23.79 1.57
N TRP A 611 43.42 -23.59 2.48
CA TRP A 611 42.22 -22.80 2.17
C TRP A 611 42.57 -21.38 1.68
N THR A 612 43.56 -20.74 2.29
CA THR A 612 44.14 -19.46 1.86
C THR A 612 44.77 -19.54 0.46
N ASP A 613 45.56 -20.57 0.17
CA ASP A 613 46.13 -20.76 -1.18
C ASP A 613 45.04 -20.99 -2.23
N GLN A 614 43.97 -21.72 -1.91
CA GLN A 614 42.84 -21.94 -2.82
C GLN A 614 42.13 -20.62 -3.15
N VAL A 615 41.89 -19.75 -2.17
CA VAL A 615 41.37 -18.38 -2.38
C VAL A 615 42.32 -17.57 -3.28
N LEU A 616 43.63 -17.55 -2.96
CA LEU A 616 44.63 -16.84 -3.76
C LEU A 616 44.76 -17.40 -5.19
N ASN A 617 44.54 -18.70 -5.41
CA ASN A 617 44.58 -19.33 -6.73
C ASN A 617 43.36 -18.95 -7.59
N VAL A 618 42.17 -18.76 -6.99
CA VAL A 618 41.01 -18.19 -7.71
C VAL A 618 41.34 -16.77 -8.17
N PHE A 619 41.80 -15.89 -7.28
CA PHE A 619 42.22 -14.54 -7.68
C PHE A 619 43.34 -14.55 -8.73
N THR A 620 44.32 -15.46 -8.61
CA THR A 620 45.39 -15.63 -9.60
C THR A 620 44.82 -15.95 -10.99
N THR A 621 43.83 -16.85 -11.05
CA THR A 621 43.18 -17.28 -12.29
C THR A 621 42.38 -16.16 -12.96
N TYR A 622 41.57 -15.41 -12.21
CA TYR A 622 40.66 -14.41 -12.78
C TYR A 622 41.28 -13.01 -12.94
N LEU A 623 42.32 -12.66 -12.18
CA LEU A 623 43.04 -11.38 -12.29
C LEU A 623 44.40 -11.48 -12.98
N GLY A 624 44.85 -12.69 -13.36
CA GLY A 624 46.11 -12.91 -14.08
C GLY A 624 47.37 -12.67 -13.24
N LEU A 625 47.37 -13.10 -11.98
CA LEU A 625 48.43 -12.81 -10.99
C LEU A 625 49.60 -13.82 -11.02
N ASP A 626 49.78 -14.53 -12.12
CA ASP A 626 50.83 -15.54 -12.26
C ASP A 626 52.24 -14.93 -12.17
N GLY A 627 53.15 -15.62 -11.49
CA GLY A 627 54.50 -15.15 -11.23
C GLY A 627 54.65 -14.07 -10.14
N GLN A 628 53.54 -13.53 -9.59
CA GLN A 628 53.59 -12.59 -8.47
C GLN A 628 53.92 -13.28 -7.13
N THR A 629 54.61 -12.57 -6.23
CA THR A 629 54.79 -12.98 -4.82
C THR A 629 53.48 -12.84 -4.03
N THR A 630 53.37 -13.48 -2.87
CA THR A 630 52.15 -13.44 -2.04
C THR A 630 51.72 -12.02 -1.67
N ASP A 631 52.65 -11.13 -1.28
CA ASP A 631 52.31 -9.74 -0.97
C ASP A 631 51.93 -8.94 -2.22
N GLN A 632 52.55 -9.19 -3.38
CA GLN A 632 52.12 -8.60 -4.66
C GLN A 632 50.71 -9.03 -5.06
N LYS A 633 50.36 -10.30 -4.79
CA LYS A 633 48.99 -10.81 -4.98
C LYS A 633 48.02 -10.10 -4.05
N TYR A 634 48.35 -9.93 -2.76
CA TYR A 634 47.50 -9.18 -1.84
C TYR A 634 47.27 -7.75 -2.33
N THR A 635 48.31 -6.99 -2.68
CA THR A 635 48.14 -5.63 -3.22
C THR A 635 47.31 -5.60 -4.50
N SER A 636 47.47 -6.58 -5.40
CA SER A 636 46.65 -6.68 -6.63
C SER A 636 45.18 -6.96 -6.33
N ILE A 637 44.89 -7.83 -5.35
CA ILE A 637 43.54 -8.17 -4.90
C ILE A 637 42.89 -6.98 -4.18
N GLN A 638 43.62 -6.34 -3.28
CA GLN A 638 43.22 -5.13 -2.54
C GLN A 638 42.82 -4.01 -3.51
N ASN A 639 43.71 -3.62 -4.43
CA ASN A 639 43.45 -2.63 -5.47
C ASN A 639 42.22 -2.97 -6.33
N TYR A 640 42.02 -4.25 -6.69
CA TYR A 640 40.89 -4.70 -7.49
C TYR A 640 39.56 -4.55 -6.73
N LEU A 641 39.50 -5.08 -5.51
CA LEU A 641 38.29 -5.04 -4.68
C LEU A 641 37.96 -3.61 -4.25
N TRP A 642 38.97 -2.78 -3.93
CA TRP A 642 38.78 -1.37 -3.61
C TRP A 642 38.29 -0.56 -4.83
N GLY A 643 38.81 -0.84 -6.03
CA GLY A 643 38.25 -0.29 -7.27
C GLY A 643 36.76 -0.61 -7.45
N ASN A 644 36.33 -1.81 -7.06
CA ASN A 644 34.91 -2.17 -7.05
C ASN A 644 34.13 -1.49 -5.90
N VAL A 645 34.73 -1.21 -4.73
CA VAL A 645 34.11 -0.37 -3.68
C VAL A 645 33.88 1.06 -4.18
N LEU A 646 34.88 1.68 -4.82
CA LEU A 646 34.75 3.02 -5.38
C LEU A 646 33.66 3.08 -6.46
N ARG A 647 33.61 2.09 -7.36
CA ARG A 647 32.51 1.94 -8.33
C ARG A 647 31.15 1.75 -7.67
N MET A 648 31.06 0.95 -6.60
CA MET A 648 29.81 0.74 -5.86
C MET A 648 29.32 2.06 -5.22
N ARG A 649 30.22 2.86 -4.65
CA ARG A 649 29.92 4.21 -4.14
C ARG A 649 29.46 5.17 -5.24
N GLU A 650 29.98 5.03 -6.46
CA GLU A 650 29.60 5.86 -7.62
C GLU A 650 28.22 5.47 -8.20
N LEU A 651 28.03 4.19 -8.50
CA LEU A 651 26.87 3.69 -9.26
C LEU A 651 25.69 3.25 -8.38
N ASN A 652 25.96 2.83 -7.14
CA ASN A 652 25.00 2.22 -6.24
C ASN A 652 24.89 3.05 -4.94
N GLN A 653 24.74 4.37 -5.11
CA GLN A 653 24.39 5.28 -4.02
C GLN A 653 23.07 4.85 -3.37
N TYR A 654 22.99 4.96 -2.06
CA TYR A 654 21.78 4.61 -1.31
C TYR A 654 20.67 5.65 -1.49
N ILE A 655 19.41 5.27 -1.26
CA ILE A 655 18.26 6.18 -1.39
C ILE A 655 18.40 7.43 -0.50
N PRO A 656 17.83 8.59 -0.90
CA PRO A 656 17.70 9.74 0.00
C PRO A 656 16.99 9.33 1.30
N ASN A 657 17.51 9.80 2.44
CA ASN A 657 17.03 9.42 3.77
C ASN A 657 17.06 7.90 4.06
N ALA A 658 17.94 7.14 3.40
CA ALA A 658 18.23 5.74 3.74
C ALA A 658 18.57 5.57 5.23
N THR A 659 18.07 4.50 5.84
CA THR A 659 18.27 4.22 7.27
C THR A 659 19.53 3.40 7.54
N SER A 660 19.96 3.42 8.80
CA SER A 660 20.97 2.50 9.33
C SER A 660 20.39 1.09 9.46
N ARG A 661 21.27 0.11 9.69
CA ARG A 661 20.90 -1.31 9.71
C ARG A 661 19.89 -1.70 10.79
N GLU A 662 19.88 -1.01 11.93
CA GLU A 662 19.13 -1.42 13.13
C GLU A 662 17.60 -1.48 12.94
N VAL A 663 17.09 -0.92 11.84
CA VAL A 663 15.68 -0.99 11.43
C VAL A 663 15.45 -1.81 10.15
N MET A 664 16.46 -2.43 9.55
CA MET A 664 16.28 -3.16 8.28
C MET A 664 15.56 -4.52 8.48
N PRO A 665 14.59 -4.87 7.60
CA PRO A 665 13.85 -6.12 7.70
C PRO A 665 14.77 -7.31 7.48
N GLN A 666 14.56 -8.39 8.23
CA GLN A 666 15.23 -9.68 8.05
C GLN A 666 14.19 -10.69 7.57
N THR A 667 14.08 -10.81 6.25
CA THR A 667 12.96 -11.45 5.54
C THR A 667 12.99 -12.98 5.53
N ASP A 668 14.12 -13.57 5.89
CA ASP A 668 14.29 -15.03 5.96
C ASP A 668 13.44 -15.67 7.07
N PRO A 669 12.81 -16.85 6.85
CA PRO A 669 12.90 -17.70 5.66
C PRO A 669 11.94 -17.25 4.54
N LEU A 670 12.50 -16.81 3.40
CA LEU A 670 11.72 -16.19 2.33
C LEU A 670 10.48 -16.97 1.85
N PRO A 671 10.50 -18.31 1.65
CA PRO A 671 9.32 -19.04 1.18
C PRO A 671 8.07 -18.92 2.07
N VAL A 672 8.24 -18.59 3.36
CA VAL A 672 7.12 -18.38 4.29
C VAL A 672 6.67 -16.92 4.27
N THR A 673 7.62 -15.99 4.32
CA THR A 673 7.36 -14.53 4.26
C THR A 673 6.70 -14.12 2.93
N SER A 674 7.12 -14.74 1.82
CA SER A 674 6.49 -14.57 0.51
C SER A 674 5.04 -15.06 0.47
N GLY A 675 4.72 -16.12 1.22
CA GLY A 675 3.35 -16.61 1.37
C GLY A 675 2.44 -15.61 2.10
N ALA A 676 2.97 -14.90 3.11
CA ALA A 676 2.24 -13.85 3.80
C ALA A 676 2.00 -12.61 2.90
N TRP A 677 3.04 -12.13 2.21
CA TRP A 677 2.94 -11.03 1.24
C TRP A 677 1.96 -11.31 0.09
N ALA A 678 2.00 -12.51 -0.48
CA ALA A 678 1.10 -12.93 -1.54
C ALA A 678 -0.31 -13.32 -1.04
N GLY A 679 -0.54 -13.37 0.27
CA GLY A 679 -1.82 -13.75 0.88
C GLY A 679 -2.83 -12.61 1.01
N GLY A 680 -2.43 -11.35 0.79
CA GLY A 680 -3.29 -10.16 0.83
C GLY A 680 -3.85 -9.75 2.21
N ALA A 681 -3.83 -10.63 3.21
CA ALA A 681 -4.43 -10.38 4.53
C ALA A 681 -3.75 -9.29 5.38
N LEU A 682 -2.59 -8.79 4.93
CA LEU A 682 -1.73 -7.82 5.62
C LEU A 682 -2.29 -6.39 5.57
N SER A 683 -1.85 -5.55 6.52
CA SER A 683 -2.21 -4.13 6.57
C SER A 683 -0.99 -3.22 6.62
N TYR A 684 -0.39 -2.95 5.46
CA TYR A 684 0.81 -2.10 5.28
C TYR A 684 0.55 -0.77 4.56
N THR A 685 -0.61 -0.62 3.93
CA THR A 685 -1.16 0.66 3.46
C THR A 685 -2.45 0.94 4.20
N PHE A 686 -2.90 2.20 4.18
CA PHE A 686 -4.27 2.52 4.54
C PHE A 686 -5.22 1.65 3.71
N PRO A 687 -6.17 0.93 4.34
CA PRO A 687 -7.24 0.33 3.57
C PRO A 687 -8.01 1.47 2.91
N THR A 688 -8.47 1.28 1.68
CA THR A 688 -9.56 2.10 1.14
C THR A 688 -10.75 2.05 2.11
N ILE A 689 -11.63 3.03 2.13
CA ILE A 689 -12.81 2.97 3.02
C ILE A 689 -14.07 2.55 2.28
N SER A 690 -14.78 1.63 2.94
CA SER A 690 -16.09 1.15 2.58
C SER A 690 -17.12 2.26 2.63
N TYR A 691 -18.08 2.23 1.70
CA TYR A 691 -19.31 3.03 1.81
C TYR A 691 -20.03 2.82 3.16
N LEU A 692 -19.74 1.70 3.83
CA LEU A 692 -20.17 1.36 5.18
C LEU A 692 -19.23 1.93 6.27
N GLY A 693 -18.88 3.22 6.21
CA GLY A 693 -18.21 3.97 7.28
C GLY A 693 -16.68 3.94 7.29
#